data_AF-A0A2V2W0J0-F1
#
_entry.id   AF-A0A2V2W0J0-F1
#
_cell.length_a   1.000
_cell.length_b   1.000
_cell.length_c   1.000
_cell.angle_alpha   90.00
_cell.angle_beta   90.00
_cell.angle_gamma   90.00
#
_symmetry.space_group_name_H-M   'P 1'
#
loop_
_entity.id
_entity.type
_entity.pdbx_description
1 polymer ?
#
loop_
_entity_poly.entity_id
_entity_poly.type
_entity_poly.pdbx_seq_one_letter_code
_entity_poly.pdbx_strand_id
1 'polypeptide(L)'
;MSLTPYQLHWSEALIRRVELRLQQVHASLEVFYRKQKYSAVTHTTATAEEDGEQRQQEEGPISSVGSFLLRTCVHSTPLYETQLEHGVGADIAIKIPEEVCSLKEIHDGHYLERRHVFLLKVEKFLKKYNEKMVKKKASKSSATAETEEREMTDEHERRSIVPWEVRRVPFGGGSVKTEKDILRICFLKSRSDKTRREVFHVDVHFQPIALTGRIASVAAVRKHPFYSYLVQEDALMTVHLRKLHELYLKNHLLSRATVFLKCWAYHVGLMARTSGHPEGLSGFHISALLLRLVEEGVILPSMSEENVIRAVWVYLSRGPTHNKINGSWKDTPVPAAEERGEVAVLRLTGETMNLFFRSSAAFFQKVVKRAADEALQLPHFSEVFVKFPFQPLQLAMDTCFVVEGLLAYFAETDSTPVVKKTGAARSPSVQRVQAIQDLVQEALGSRSSYATVWRRGEDSVHVAVQLTTEVEGRNRLTRGPPVEDTEAVEHFNAFWGKDITSTRQFPDGSIHRCVLWSFDDDVGANTTIALSAATVIRRVLEFALRKHLLPTAKVSLLLGGLEGVLAERIGAEWRDAAPMMQKSLMEACRNVETMIGEVPRTALPCKITSLEIIAPSERHTATFPVRPHLALTYTTDDLTQPNFAGLSTEPTIEPIHGVLTIDDKNKIPDTIEAIAAIKGAICAQLSKVLHEYYGDDKRHSGARSKKPVKRDVENQQKEPQCELQGPHIRTSCTSHSVDIIYKGYLFRFYIAHYREVSLLRALQRESEAAMIERKLFWSVQHAKFLRTIAFGHHSYPMAVRLSKRWLSAMLLLEFVLPEAVELLVAHAYLGSNPPKTFVGGFFSLSSDNCHS
;
A
#
# COMPACT_ATOMS: atom_id res chain seq x y z
N MET A 1 21.23 1.72 5.26
CA MET A 1 20.79 2.70 6.28
C MET A 1 20.45 1.92 7.54
N SER A 2 21.16 2.11 8.65
CA SER A 2 20.79 1.46 9.91
C SER A 2 19.46 2.05 10.39
N LEU A 3 18.39 1.26 10.39
CA LEU A 3 17.13 1.63 11.02
C LEU A 3 17.41 1.95 12.48
N THR A 4 17.16 3.19 12.92
CA THR A 4 17.26 3.48 14.36
C THR A 4 16.10 2.75 15.07
N PRO A 5 16.33 2.04 16.17
CA PRO A 5 15.24 1.40 16.91
C PRO A 5 14.22 2.46 17.33
N TYR A 6 12.93 2.10 17.40
CA TYR A 6 11.92 2.97 18.00
C TYR A 6 12.42 3.38 19.39
N GLN A 7 12.76 4.66 19.57
CA GLN A 7 13.10 5.18 20.88
C GLN A 7 11.80 5.31 21.67
N LEU A 8 11.50 4.27 22.43
CA LEU A 8 10.35 4.21 23.34
C LEU A 8 10.52 5.16 24.54
N HIS A 9 11.74 5.64 24.78
CA HIS A 9 12.08 6.48 25.93
C HIS A 9 12.73 7.76 25.48
N TRP A 10 12.18 8.89 25.95
CA TRP A 10 12.82 10.18 25.82
C TRP A 10 14.03 10.21 26.75
N SER A 11 15.21 10.56 26.23
CA SER A 11 16.35 10.84 27.10
C SER A 11 15.99 11.97 28.07
N GLU A 12 16.48 11.91 29.31
CA GLU A 12 16.24 12.99 30.28
C GLU A 12 16.68 14.35 29.75
N ALA A 13 17.76 14.39 28.98
CA ALA A 13 18.24 15.59 28.29
C ALA A 13 17.20 16.15 27.30
N LEU A 14 16.54 15.28 26.52
CA LEU A 14 15.47 15.71 25.60
C LEU A 14 14.25 16.20 26.37
N ILE A 15 13.84 15.51 27.44
CA ILE A 15 12.71 15.91 28.30
C ILE A 15 12.96 17.32 28.86
N ARG A 16 14.12 17.53 29.50
CA ARG A 16 14.50 18.83 30.07
C ARG A 16 14.49 19.94 29.01
N ARG A 17 14.98 19.64 27.81
CA ARG A 17 14.97 20.60 26.70
C ARG A 17 13.56 20.96 26.25
N VAL A 18 12.67 19.98 26.13
CA VAL A 18 11.27 20.23 25.76
C VAL A 18 10.52 20.99 26.84
N GLU A 19 10.74 20.66 28.12
CA GLU A 19 10.18 21.42 29.25
C GLU A 19 10.64 22.87 29.25
N LEU A 20 11.94 23.12 28.99
CA LEU A 20 12.49 24.46 28.86
C LEU A 20 11.82 25.24 27.71
N ARG A 21 11.67 24.63 26.53
CA ARG A 21 11.00 25.28 25.39
C ARG A 21 9.52 25.51 25.64
N LEU A 22 8.85 24.58 26.31
CA LEU A 22 7.45 24.70 26.70
C LEU A 22 7.24 25.89 27.66
N GLN A 23 8.13 26.06 28.64
CA GLN A 23 8.15 27.24 29.52
C GLN A 23 8.39 28.54 28.74
N GLN A 24 9.28 28.54 27.74
CA GLN A 24 9.53 29.72 26.89
C GLN A 24 8.28 30.11 26.08
N VAL A 25 7.59 29.14 25.48
CA VAL A 25 6.33 29.37 24.77
C VAL A 25 5.25 29.86 25.73
N HIS A 26 5.11 29.24 26.90
CA HIS A 26 4.19 29.64 27.95
C HIS A 26 4.38 31.11 28.37
N ALA A 27 5.62 31.50 28.69
CA ALA A 27 5.95 32.87 29.06
C ALA A 27 5.65 33.88 27.93
N SER A 28 5.87 33.50 26.67
CA SER A 28 5.53 34.35 25.53
C SER A 28 4.02 34.57 25.40
N LEU A 29 3.22 33.53 25.66
CA LEU A 29 1.76 33.59 25.62
C LEU A 29 1.20 34.38 26.81
N GLU A 30 1.78 34.28 28.01
CA GLU A 30 1.39 35.17 29.13
C GLU A 30 1.55 36.64 28.77
N VAL A 31 2.66 37.00 28.09
CA VAL A 31 2.88 38.37 27.60
C VAL A 31 1.81 38.78 26.59
N PHE A 32 1.31 37.85 25.77
CA PHE A 32 0.19 38.12 24.86
C PHE A 32 -1.10 38.45 25.63
N TYR A 33 -1.48 37.62 26.61
CA TYR A 33 -2.68 37.85 27.42
C TYR A 33 -2.60 39.19 28.18
N ARG A 34 -1.46 39.49 28.82
CA ARG A 34 -1.24 40.77 29.51
C ARG A 34 -1.34 41.98 28.58
N LYS A 35 -0.76 41.91 27.37
CA LYS A 35 -0.79 43.03 26.40
C LYS A 35 -2.18 43.29 25.85
N GLN A 36 -2.97 42.25 25.66
CA GLN A 36 -4.35 42.36 25.17
C GLN A 36 -5.37 42.66 26.28
N LYS A 37 -4.92 42.72 27.55
CA LYS A 37 -5.77 42.87 28.74
C LYS A 37 -6.88 41.82 28.83
N TYR A 38 -6.59 40.60 28.38
CA TYR A 38 -7.52 39.49 28.62
C TYR A 38 -7.48 39.14 30.11
N SER A 39 -8.67 39.07 30.71
CA SER A 39 -8.84 38.81 32.13
C SER A 39 -8.33 37.39 32.49
N ALA A 40 -7.65 37.28 33.63
CA ALA A 40 -7.41 35.97 34.25
C ALA A 40 -8.70 35.57 34.98
N VAL A 41 -9.09 34.31 34.85
CA VAL A 41 -10.40 33.78 35.23
C VAL A 41 -10.76 34.09 36.69
N THR A 42 -11.83 34.85 36.93
CA THR A 42 -12.60 34.81 38.19
C THR A 42 -13.82 33.93 37.97
N HIS A 43 -13.87 32.75 38.60
CA HIS A 43 -15.07 31.92 38.59
C HIS A 43 -16.16 32.56 39.46
N THR A 44 -17.26 33.02 38.86
CA THR A 44 -18.54 33.18 39.56
C THR A 44 -19.42 31.99 39.21
N THR A 45 -19.28 30.90 39.96
CA THR A 45 -20.30 29.84 39.96
C THR A 45 -21.42 30.26 40.88
N ALA A 46 -22.53 30.73 40.32
CA ALA A 46 -23.78 30.91 41.05
C ALA A 46 -24.38 29.52 41.33
N THR A 47 -23.97 28.93 42.45
CA THR A 47 -24.75 28.04 43.35
C THR A 47 -23.79 27.60 44.45
N ALA A 48 -23.80 28.35 45.56
CA ALA A 48 -23.25 27.87 46.82
C ALA A 48 -24.36 27.07 47.50
N GLU A 49 -24.18 25.76 47.63
CA GLU A 49 -24.56 24.98 48.81
C GLU A 49 -23.94 23.56 48.67
N GLU A 50 -23.23 23.16 49.73
CA GLU A 50 -22.75 21.81 50.06
C GLU A 50 -21.59 21.22 49.22
N ASP A 51 -20.33 21.46 49.65
CA ASP A 51 -19.50 20.46 50.36
C ASP A 51 -18.04 20.92 50.52
N GLY A 52 -17.38 20.37 51.54
CA GLY A 52 -16.17 20.88 52.18
C GLY A 52 -14.86 20.93 51.35
N GLU A 53 -14.03 21.91 51.74
CA GLU A 53 -12.58 22.05 51.56
C GLU A 53 -11.87 21.15 50.53
N GLN A 54 -11.95 21.52 49.25
CA GLN A 54 -10.87 21.27 48.30
C GLN A 54 -10.30 22.60 47.85
N ARG A 55 -9.01 22.84 48.12
CA ARG A 55 -8.27 24.02 47.64
C ARG A 55 -8.42 24.11 46.11
N GLN A 56 -9.30 24.97 45.64
CA GLN A 56 -9.46 25.30 44.23
C GLN A 56 -8.20 26.06 43.78
N GLN A 57 -7.26 25.36 43.14
CA GLN A 57 -6.15 26.01 42.43
C GLN A 57 -6.76 26.79 41.25
N GLU A 58 -6.57 28.11 41.24
CA GLU A 58 -6.91 28.97 40.11
C GLU A 58 -6.18 28.49 38.85
N GLU A 59 -6.87 27.80 37.94
CA GLU A 59 -6.29 27.38 36.66
C GLU A 59 -6.14 28.59 35.74
N GLY A 60 -4.90 29.04 35.54
CA GLY A 60 -4.54 30.10 34.61
C GLY A 60 -5.05 29.91 33.16
N PRO A 61 -4.91 30.93 32.30
CA PRO A 61 -5.41 30.92 30.92
C PRO A 61 -4.68 29.95 29.99
N ILE A 62 -3.57 29.36 30.44
CA ILE A 62 -2.72 28.46 29.68
C ILE A 62 -2.61 27.16 30.47
N SER A 63 -2.77 26.02 29.78
CA SER A 63 -2.69 24.69 30.37
C SER A 63 -1.81 23.81 29.50
N SER A 64 -0.89 23.07 30.10
CA SER A 64 -0.10 22.07 29.36
C SER A 64 -0.99 20.84 29.09
N VAL A 65 -0.94 20.28 27.88
CA VAL A 65 -1.77 19.13 27.49
C VAL A 65 -1.00 18.07 26.69
N GLY A 66 -1.71 17.01 26.27
CA GLY A 66 -1.18 16.04 25.31
C GLY A 66 -0.39 14.87 25.90
N SER A 67 0.13 14.04 25.00
CA SER A 67 0.78 12.77 25.37
C SER A 67 2.15 12.95 26.03
N PHE A 68 2.78 14.14 25.90
CA PHE A 68 4.10 14.42 26.47
C PHE A 68 4.07 14.40 27.99
N LEU A 69 3.05 15.02 28.60
CA LEU A 69 2.85 15.03 30.05
C LEU A 69 2.56 13.64 30.61
N LEU A 70 1.82 12.83 29.84
CA LEU A 70 1.51 11.46 30.19
C LEU A 70 2.71 10.51 30.00
N ARG A 71 3.84 11.00 29.47
CA ARG A 71 5.01 10.20 29.07
C ARG A 71 4.66 9.05 28.12
N THR A 72 3.64 9.24 27.28
CA THR A 72 3.18 8.25 26.28
C THR A 72 3.45 8.68 24.84
N CYS A 73 4.33 9.66 24.62
CA CYS A 73 4.75 10.10 23.29
C CYS A 73 5.77 9.13 22.70
N VAL A 74 5.52 8.68 21.47
CA VAL A 74 6.41 7.77 20.73
C VAL A 74 7.05 8.52 19.56
N HIS A 75 8.34 8.26 19.32
CA HIS A 75 8.97 8.63 18.06
C HIS A 75 8.27 7.90 16.91
N SER A 76 7.68 8.69 16.02
CA SER A 76 6.90 8.21 14.89
C SER A 76 7.72 7.23 14.05
N THR A 77 8.92 7.57 13.63
CA THR A 77 9.61 6.83 12.57
C THR A 77 11.06 6.53 12.91
N PRO A 78 11.65 5.40 12.48
CA PRO A 78 13.08 5.10 12.64
C PRO A 78 13.98 5.92 11.68
N LEU A 79 13.38 6.70 10.78
CA LEU A 79 14.09 7.54 9.80
C LEU A 79 14.27 8.95 10.36
N TYR A 80 15.52 9.38 10.53
CA TYR A 80 15.83 10.68 11.14
C TYR A 80 15.27 11.89 10.37
N GLU A 81 15.22 11.81 9.04
CA GLU A 81 14.75 12.91 8.17
C GLU A 81 13.24 13.14 8.34
N THR A 82 12.43 12.07 8.36
CA THR A 82 11.01 12.16 8.63
C THR A 82 10.72 12.51 10.09
N GLN A 83 11.59 12.14 11.04
CA GLN A 83 11.54 12.66 12.42
C GLN A 83 11.78 14.18 12.48
N LEU A 84 12.63 14.76 11.64
CA LEU A 84 12.83 16.21 11.61
C LEU A 84 11.61 16.97 11.05
N GLU A 85 10.86 16.33 10.16
CA GLU A 85 9.64 16.91 9.59
C GLU A 85 8.41 16.73 10.49
N HIS A 86 8.26 15.56 11.09
CA HIS A 86 7.08 15.12 11.83
C HIS A 86 7.36 14.90 13.32
N GLY A 87 8.39 15.58 13.86
CA GLY A 87 9.01 15.33 15.17
C GLY A 87 8.08 15.18 16.36
N VAL A 88 8.61 14.90 17.54
CA VAL A 88 7.73 14.62 18.68
C VAL A 88 7.05 15.91 19.15
N GLY A 89 5.73 15.88 19.26
CA GLY A 89 4.94 17.05 19.67
C GLY A 89 4.75 17.10 21.18
N ALA A 90 4.99 18.26 21.78
CA ALA A 90 4.45 18.64 23.07
C ALA A 90 3.28 19.61 22.85
N ASP A 91 2.23 19.50 23.65
CA ASP A 91 1.00 20.27 23.42
C ASP A 91 0.75 21.28 24.55
N ILE A 92 0.30 22.48 24.20
CA ILE A 92 -0.20 23.50 25.13
C ILE A 92 -1.59 23.92 24.68
N ALA A 93 -2.52 24.07 25.60
CA ALA A 93 -3.85 24.62 25.38
C ALA A 93 -3.94 26.04 25.93
N ILE A 94 -4.55 26.96 25.17
CA ILE A 94 -4.87 28.31 25.63
C ILE A 94 -6.38 28.55 25.63
N LYS A 95 -6.87 29.22 26.67
CA LYS A 95 -8.30 29.54 26.84
C LYS A 95 -8.66 30.79 26.02
N ILE A 96 -9.54 30.64 25.03
CA ILE A 96 -10.12 31.75 24.27
C ILE A 96 -10.96 32.58 25.25
N PRO A 97 -10.64 33.87 25.43
CA PRO A 97 -11.37 34.75 26.35
C PRO A 97 -12.83 34.94 25.93
N GLU A 98 -13.71 35.21 26.90
CA GLU A 98 -15.15 35.43 26.64
C GLU A 98 -15.38 36.68 25.79
N GLU A 99 -14.49 37.67 25.89
CA GLU A 99 -14.50 38.89 25.06
C GLU A 99 -14.23 38.59 23.57
N VAL A 100 -13.69 37.42 23.25
CA VAL A 100 -13.41 36.99 21.87
C VAL A 100 -14.49 36.07 21.33
N CYS A 101 -15.05 35.21 22.17
CA CYS A 101 -16.10 34.27 21.80
C CYS A 101 -17.02 34.01 23.00
N SER A 102 -18.21 34.59 22.96
CA SER A 102 -19.20 34.45 24.02
C SER A 102 -19.93 33.10 23.96
N LEU A 103 -20.55 32.68 25.08
CA LEU A 103 -21.38 31.48 25.10
C LEU A 103 -22.49 31.54 24.03
N LYS A 104 -23.12 32.70 23.83
CA LYS A 104 -24.17 32.89 22.80
C LYS A 104 -23.63 32.64 21.39
N GLU A 105 -22.46 33.18 21.06
CA GLU A 105 -21.83 32.97 19.74
C GLU A 105 -21.47 31.50 19.49
N ILE A 106 -21.11 30.75 20.53
CA ILE A 106 -20.87 29.31 20.42
C ILE A 106 -22.18 28.57 20.09
N HIS A 107 -23.28 28.91 20.78
CA HIS A 107 -24.61 28.35 20.51
C HIS A 107 -25.12 28.72 19.11
N ASP A 108 -24.78 29.91 18.63
CA ASP A 108 -25.14 30.42 17.31
C ASP A 108 -24.26 29.87 16.18
N GLY A 109 -23.25 29.05 16.47
CA GLY A 109 -22.43 28.40 15.45
C GLY A 109 -21.17 29.15 15.02
N HIS A 110 -20.82 30.26 15.68
CA HIS A 110 -19.71 31.14 15.28
C HIS A 110 -18.36 30.79 15.91
N TYR A 111 -18.29 29.72 16.72
CA TYR A 111 -17.06 29.36 17.45
C TYR A 111 -15.86 29.15 16.54
N LEU A 112 -16.00 28.40 15.45
CA LEU A 112 -14.86 28.04 14.57
C LEU A 112 -14.28 29.27 13.86
N GLU A 113 -15.13 30.20 13.43
CA GLU A 113 -14.72 31.47 12.83
C GLU A 113 -14.00 32.35 13.84
N ARG A 114 -14.57 32.54 15.04
CA ARG A 114 -13.96 33.31 16.13
C ARG A 114 -12.63 32.70 16.59
N ARG A 115 -12.57 31.37 16.69
CA ARG A 115 -11.37 30.59 16.99
C ARG A 115 -10.29 30.83 15.92
N HIS A 116 -10.63 30.81 14.64
CA HIS A 116 -9.68 31.08 13.56
C HIS A 116 -9.14 32.52 13.61
N VAL A 117 -10.01 33.51 13.83
CA VAL A 117 -9.59 34.91 14.00
C VAL A 117 -8.65 35.07 15.19
N PHE A 118 -8.92 34.39 16.31
CA PHE A 118 -8.04 34.39 17.47
C PHE A 118 -6.69 33.72 17.17
N LEU A 119 -6.69 32.58 16.48
CA LEU A 119 -5.49 31.89 16.02
C LEU A 119 -4.59 32.81 15.19
N LEU A 120 -5.14 33.56 14.22
CA LEU A 120 -4.38 34.51 13.41
C LEU A 120 -3.76 35.64 14.24
N LYS A 121 -4.46 36.12 15.28
CA LYS A 121 -3.92 37.11 16.22
C LYS A 121 -2.72 36.56 17.00
N VAL A 122 -2.83 35.32 17.50
CA VAL A 122 -1.75 34.64 18.23
C VAL A 122 -0.56 34.36 17.30
N GLU A 123 -0.79 33.88 16.08
CA GLU A 123 0.25 33.66 15.07
C GLU A 123 1.06 34.94 14.80
N LYS A 124 0.36 36.05 14.51
CA LYS A 124 0.98 37.35 14.25
C LYS A 124 1.78 37.84 15.45
N PHE A 125 1.29 37.60 16.67
CA PHE A 125 2.03 37.94 17.89
C PHE A 125 3.30 37.11 18.05
N LEU A 126 3.21 35.78 17.91
CA LEU A 126 4.35 34.87 18.10
C LEU A 126 5.46 35.13 17.08
N LYS A 127 5.11 35.41 15.81
CA LYS A 127 6.07 35.81 14.76
C LYS A 127 6.79 37.12 15.13
N LYS A 128 6.04 38.15 15.52
CA LYS A 128 6.62 39.43 15.98
C LYS A 128 7.47 39.30 17.24
N TYR A 129 7.06 38.44 18.17
CA TYR A 129 7.81 38.18 19.41
C TYR A 129 9.15 37.52 19.08
N ASN A 130 9.15 36.53 18.18
CA ASN A 130 10.35 35.86 17.70
C ASN A 130 11.33 36.83 17.03
N GLU A 131 10.85 37.65 16.09
CA GLU A 131 11.67 38.65 15.40
C GLU A 131 12.36 39.61 16.39
N LYS A 132 11.63 40.06 17.42
CA LYS A 132 12.19 40.91 18.48
C LYS A 132 13.25 40.18 19.30
N MET A 133 13.03 38.91 19.63
CA MET A 133 13.98 38.10 20.37
C MET A 133 15.27 37.84 19.57
N VAL A 134 15.15 37.53 18.27
CA VAL A 134 16.29 37.35 17.36
C VAL A 134 17.07 38.65 17.21
N LYS A 135 16.41 39.80 17.02
CA LYS A 135 17.07 41.12 16.98
C LYS A 135 17.81 41.45 18.29
N LYS A 136 17.18 41.15 19.45
CA LYS A 136 17.81 41.35 20.76
C LYS A 136 19.06 40.48 20.94
N LYS A 137 19.03 39.24 20.44
CA LYS A 137 20.21 38.35 20.43
C LYS A 137 21.34 38.90 19.55
N ALA A 138 21.02 39.34 18.33
CA ALA A 138 22.01 39.95 17.42
C ALA A 138 22.64 41.24 17.99
N SER A 139 21.87 42.07 18.70
CA SER A 139 22.40 43.27 19.36
C SER A 139 23.32 42.94 20.55
N LYS A 140 23.06 41.85 21.28
CA LYS A 140 23.90 41.42 22.41
C LYS A 140 25.19 40.74 21.97
N SER A 141 25.17 39.96 20.87
CA SER A 141 26.38 39.34 20.34
C SER A 141 27.39 40.33 19.76
N SER A 142 26.97 41.57 19.43
CA SER A 142 27.89 42.65 19.05
C SER A 142 28.54 43.38 20.23
N ALA A 143 28.08 43.15 21.47
CA ALA A 143 28.56 43.85 22.66
C ALA A 143 29.47 43.02 23.58
N THR A 144 29.56 41.70 23.35
CA THR A 144 30.42 40.78 24.10
C THR A 144 30.98 39.76 23.12
N ALA A 145 32.02 40.16 22.40
CA ALA A 145 32.82 39.29 21.56
C ALA A 145 34.23 39.25 22.13
N GLU A 146 34.38 38.73 23.35
CA GLU A 146 35.67 38.25 23.83
C GLU A 146 35.44 37.30 25.02
N THR A 147 35.91 36.06 24.86
CA THR A 147 36.05 35.00 25.86
C THR A 147 34.76 34.31 26.33
N GLU A 148 34.37 33.22 25.65
CA GLU A 148 33.71 32.06 26.28
C GLU A 148 33.64 30.87 25.27
N GLU A 149 34.80 30.31 24.94
CA GLU A 149 34.88 28.93 24.43
C GLU A 149 35.29 28.03 25.61
N ARG A 150 34.31 27.45 26.33
CA ARG A 150 34.48 26.22 27.12
C ARG A 150 33.13 25.73 27.64
N GLU A 151 32.82 24.48 27.29
CA GLU A 151 31.80 23.58 27.85
C GLU A 151 30.35 24.11 27.97
N MET A 152 29.45 23.58 27.13
CA MET A 152 28.00 23.79 27.23
C MET A 152 27.45 23.20 28.54
N THR A 153 27.29 24.02 29.58
CA THR A 153 26.55 23.66 30.80
C THR A 153 25.03 23.85 30.60
N ASP A 154 24.21 23.10 31.35
CA ASP A 154 22.73 23.17 31.36
C ASP A 154 22.20 24.62 31.61
N GLU A 155 22.99 25.46 32.28
CA GLU A 155 22.66 26.88 32.50
C GLU A 155 22.77 27.75 31.23
N HIS A 156 23.69 27.40 30.32
CA HIS A 156 23.89 28.11 29.06
C HIS A 156 22.73 27.84 28.07
N GLU A 157 22.16 26.62 28.06
CA GLU A 157 20.94 26.32 27.29
C GLU A 157 19.71 27.07 27.83
N ARG A 158 19.59 27.26 29.16
CA ARG A 158 18.50 28.02 29.80
C ARG A 158 18.47 29.50 29.40
N ARG A 159 19.64 30.12 29.22
CA ARG A 159 19.78 31.55 28.86
C ARG A 159 19.81 31.82 27.35
N SER A 160 20.05 30.80 26.53
CA SER A 160 20.09 30.93 25.07
C SER A 160 18.69 31.13 24.47
N ILE A 161 18.47 32.31 23.89
CA ILE A 161 17.33 32.59 23.01
C ILE A 161 17.47 31.74 21.74
N VAL A 162 16.51 30.85 21.51
CA VAL A 162 16.48 29.98 20.32
C VAL A 162 15.41 30.48 19.35
N PRO A 163 15.77 30.76 18.09
CA PRO A 163 14.80 31.16 17.09
C PRO A 163 13.80 30.03 16.83
N TRP A 164 12.53 30.39 16.61
CA TRP A 164 11.50 29.43 16.23
C TRP A 164 10.77 29.82 14.95
N GLU A 165 10.14 28.85 14.31
CA GLU A 165 9.28 29.02 13.13
C GLU A 165 7.84 28.66 13.53
N VAL A 166 6.88 29.53 13.22
CA VAL A 166 5.46 29.29 13.50
C VAL A 166 4.75 28.86 12.22
N ARG A 167 4.13 27.68 12.25
CA ARG A 167 3.39 27.08 11.14
C ARG A 167 1.94 26.86 11.54
N ARG A 168 1.03 27.08 10.60
CA ARG A 168 -0.35 26.61 10.73
C ARG A 168 -0.40 25.17 10.23
N VAL A 169 -0.97 24.29 11.04
CA VAL A 169 -1.09 22.86 10.72
C VAL A 169 -2.53 22.45 10.99
N PRO A 170 -3.15 21.65 10.11
CA PRO A 170 -4.46 21.08 10.38
C PRO A 170 -4.47 20.24 11.65
N PHE A 171 -5.51 20.36 12.45
CA PHE A 171 -5.73 19.55 13.63
C PHE A 171 -5.84 18.07 13.23
N GLY A 172 -5.22 17.17 14.01
CA GLY A 172 -5.21 15.73 13.74
C GLY A 172 -4.15 15.23 12.76
N GLY A 173 -3.38 16.13 12.11
CA GLY A 173 -2.27 15.75 11.22
C GLY A 173 -2.68 15.38 9.80
N GLY A 174 -3.87 15.81 9.34
CA GLY A 174 -4.26 15.75 7.93
C GLY A 174 -3.37 16.64 7.04
N SER A 175 -3.55 16.57 5.72
CA SER A 175 -2.63 17.20 4.78
C SER A 175 -2.93 18.68 4.48
N VAL A 176 -4.21 19.10 4.38
CA VAL A 176 -4.61 20.46 3.95
C VAL A 176 -6.02 20.82 4.43
N LYS A 177 -6.18 22.05 4.98
CA LYS A 177 -7.45 22.75 5.29
C LYS A 177 -8.53 21.86 5.93
N THR A 178 -8.21 21.30 7.09
CA THR A 178 -9.22 20.60 7.90
C THR A 178 -10.12 21.60 8.62
N GLU A 179 -11.15 21.09 9.30
CA GLU A 179 -12.12 21.92 10.05
C GLU A 179 -11.50 22.90 11.04
N LYS A 180 -10.30 22.60 11.54
CA LYS A 180 -9.57 23.39 12.53
C LYS A 180 -8.09 23.36 12.24
N ASP A 181 -7.45 24.52 12.36
CA ASP A 181 -5.99 24.63 12.41
C ASP A 181 -5.48 24.77 13.86
N ILE A 182 -4.23 24.41 14.05
CA ILE A 182 -3.42 24.68 15.25
C ILE A 182 -2.12 25.37 14.86
N LEU A 183 -1.44 25.97 15.83
CA LEU A 183 -0.13 26.58 15.62
C LEU A 183 0.96 25.64 16.07
N ARG A 184 1.83 25.23 15.16
CA ARG A 184 3.03 24.46 15.43
C ARG A 184 4.24 25.37 15.50
N ILE A 185 4.98 25.28 16.60
CA ILE A 185 6.22 26.01 16.84
C ILE A 185 7.39 25.04 16.69
N CYS A 186 8.22 25.26 15.66
CA CYS A 186 9.43 24.49 15.37
C CYS A 186 10.67 25.28 15.79
N PHE A 187 11.55 24.71 16.61
CA PHE A 187 12.76 25.39 17.08
C PHE A 187 13.93 25.18 16.12
N LEU A 188 14.77 26.21 15.95
CA LEU A 188 15.91 26.22 15.02
C LEU A 188 17.23 26.33 15.79
N LYS A 189 18.14 25.37 15.56
CA LYS A 189 19.50 25.35 16.13
C LYS A 189 20.52 25.67 15.05
N SER A 190 21.42 26.61 15.34
CA SER A 190 22.58 26.88 14.48
C SER A 190 23.74 25.97 14.91
N ARG A 191 24.29 25.18 13.98
CA ARG A 191 25.53 24.42 14.19
C ARG A 191 26.32 24.45 12.88
N SER A 192 27.54 24.99 12.93
CA SER A 192 28.50 25.03 11.81
C SER A 192 27.88 25.49 10.46
N ASP A 193 27.43 26.75 10.41
CA ASP A 193 26.84 27.43 9.23
C ASP A 193 25.55 26.82 8.63
N LYS A 194 25.00 25.74 9.21
CA LYS A 194 23.72 25.16 8.79
C LYS A 194 22.68 25.29 9.90
N THR A 195 21.56 25.96 9.61
CA THR A 195 20.38 25.96 10.49
C THR A 195 19.68 24.61 10.43
N ARG A 196 19.62 23.89 11.55
CA ARG A 196 18.90 22.61 11.68
C ARG A 196 17.68 22.78 12.58
N ARG A 197 16.57 22.10 12.25
CA ARG A 197 15.40 22.03 13.14
C ARG A 197 15.71 21.11 14.34
N GLU A 198 15.18 21.46 15.51
CA GLU A 198 15.12 20.50 16.62
C GLU A 198 14.14 19.37 16.27
N VAL A 199 14.35 18.18 16.85
CA VAL A 199 13.59 16.94 16.54
C VAL A 199 12.19 16.93 17.18
N PHE A 200 11.78 18.04 17.82
CA PHE A 200 10.49 18.19 18.48
C PHE A 200 9.86 19.54 18.14
N HIS A 201 8.56 19.64 18.37
CA HIS A 201 7.79 20.87 18.19
C HIS A 201 6.80 21.07 19.34
N VAL A 202 6.31 22.30 19.50
CA VAL A 202 5.23 22.63 20.43
C VAL A 202 3.97 23.00 19.64
N ASP A 203 2.90 22.26 19.85
CA ASP A 203 1.59 22.50 19.24
C ASP A 203 0.70 23.30 20.21
N VAL A 204 0.17 24.43 19.74
CA VAL A 204 -0.72 25.32 20.50
C VAL A 204 -2.16 25.08 20.07
N HIS A 205 -2.94 24.57 21.02
CA HIS A 205 -4.37 24.27 20.93
C HIS A 205 -5.19 25.37 21.59
N PHE A 206 -6.48 25.44 21.24
CA PHE A 206 -7.37 26.51 21.68
C PHE A 206 -8.63 25.90 22.30
N GLN A 207 -9.02 26.40 23.48
CA GLN A 207 -10.17 25.92 24.25
C GLN A 207 -11.11 27.09 24.55
N PRO A 208 -12.45 26.94 24.44
CA PRO A 208 -13.38 27.99 24.88
C PRO A 208 -13.38 28.12 26.41
N ILE A 209 -13.26 29.33 26.94
CA ILE A 209 -13.39 29.56 28.39
C ILE A 209 -14.83 29.33 28.88
N ALA A 210 -15.83 29.61 28.02
CA ALA A 210 -17.25 29.58 28.37
C ALA A 210 -17.82 28.16 28.56
N LEU A 211 -17.07 27.10 28.22
CA LEU A 211 -17.51 25.70 28.29
C LEU A 211 -16.51 24.88 29.11
N THR A 212 -16.66 24.92 30.44
CA THR A 212 -15.82 24.13 31.36
C THR A 212 -16.52 22.84 31.79
N GLY A 213 -15.80 21.71 31.73
CA GLY A 213 -16.09 20.47 32.44
C GLY A 213 -17.50 19.91 32.25
N ARG A 214 -18.40 20.16 33.21
CA ARG A 214 -19.78 19.65 33.24
C ARG A 214 -20.73 20.39 32.28
N ILE A 215 -20.45 21.65 31.96
CA ILE A 215 -21.29 22.47 31.06
C ILE A 215 -21.09 22.03 29.59
N ALA A 216 -19.90 21.50 29.25
CA ALA A 216 -19.61 21.00 27.91
C ALA A 216 -20.32 19.65 27.60
N SER A 217 -20.60 18.83 28.62
CA SER A 217 -21.26 17.52 28.46
C SER A 217 -22.80 17.61 28.45
N VAL A 218 -23.38 18.64 29.07
CA VAL A 218 -24.83 18.81 29.22
C VAL A 218 -25.34 20.02 28.42
N ALA A 219 -26.09 19.73 27.34
CA ALA A 219 -27.12 20.59 26.71
C ALA A 219 -26.78 21.77 25.76
N ALA A 220 -25.55 22.30 25.63
CA ALA A 220 -25.38 23.60 24.94
C ALA A 220 -25.43 23.61 23.39
N VAL A 221 -24.85 22.62 22.69
CA VAL A 221 -24.70 22.70 21.22
C VAL A 221 -25.51 21.58 20.56
N ARG A 222 -26.82 21.77 20.36
CA ARG A 222 -27.70 20.71 19.81
C ARG A 222 -28.31 20.98 18.44
N LYS A 223 -27.97 22.10 17.79
CA LYS A 223 -28.49 22.40 16.44
C LYS A 223 -27.76 21.64 15.32
N HIS A 224 -26.50 21.22 15.51
CA HIS A 224 -25.66 20.57 14.48
C HIS A 224 -24.65 19.56 15.07
N PRO A 225 -24.87 18.23 14.99
CA PRO A 225 -24.06 17.21 15.68
C PRO A 225 -22.55 17.31 15.42
N PHE A 226 -22.15 17.55 14.18
CA PHE A 226 -20.74 17.60 13.79
C PHE A 226 -20.00 18.80 14.38
N TYR A 227 -20.62 19.99 14.28
CA TYR A 227 -20.08 21.20 14.90
C TYR A 227 -20.02 21.07 16.42
N SER A 228 -21.01 20.42 17.04
CA SER A 228 -21.01 20.13 18.48
C SER A 228 -19.79 19.32 18.90
N TYR A 229 -19.46 18.25 18.16
CA TYR A 229 -18.28 17.44 18.44
C TYR A 229 -16.98 18.22 18.26
N LEU A 230 -16.91 19.13 17.27
CA LEU A 230 -15.77 20.04 17.13
C LEU A 230 -15.63 20.97 18.34
N VAL A 231 -16.71 21.55 18.85
CA VAL A 231 -16.63 22.40 20.05
C VAL A 231 -16.23 21.57 21.29
N GLN A 232 -16.85 20.40 21.46
CA GLN A 232 -16.59 19.51 22.60
C GLN A 232 -15.16 18.98 22.63
N GLU A 233 -14.57 18.69 21.46
CA GLU A 233 -13.17 18.26 21.34
C GLU A 233 -12.19 19.28 21.92
N ASP A 234 -12.42 20.58 21.68
CA ASP A 234 -11.59 21.64 22.24
C ASP A 234 -11.89 21.84 23.74
N ALA A 235 -13.16 21.76 24.14
CA ALA A 235 -13.63 22.02 25.50
C ALA A 235 -13.25 20.93 26.52
N LEU A 236 -13.22 19.66 26.13
CA LEU A 236 -13.02 18.52 27.02
C LEU A 236 -11.56 18.04 27.10
N MET A 237 -10.65 18.61 26.30
CA MET A 237 -9.26 18.17 26.21
C MET A 237 -8.54 18.10 27.57
N THR A 238 -8.68 19.11 28.43
CA THR A 238 -8.06 19.13 29.76
C THR A 238 -8.71 18.13 30.73
N VAL A 239 -10.01 17.88 30.57
CA VAL A 239 -10.77 16.90 31.36
C VAL A 239 -10.31 15.48 31.03
N HIS A 240 -10.21 15.15 29.74
CA HIS A 240 -9.73 13.84 29.30
C HIS A 240 -8.29 13.58 29.72
N LEU A 241 -7.44 14.61 29.64
CA LEU A 241 -6.06 14.52 30.12
C LEU A 241 -6.00 14.19 31.61
N ARG A 242 -6.83 14.84 32.44
CA ARG A 242 -6.88 14.58 33.89
C ARG A 242 -7.29 13.13 34.19
N LYS A 243 -8.34 12.63 33.53
CA LYS A 243 -8.77 11.21 33.64
C LYS A 243 -7.65 10.24 33.26
N LEU A 244 -6.97 10.49 32.13
CA LEU A 244 -5.84 9.65 31.69
C LEU A 244 -4.65 9.72 32.63
N HIS A 245 -4.36 10.91 33.18
CA HIS A 245 -3.28 11.09 34.15
C HIS A 245 -3.55 10.30 35.44
N GLU A 246 -4.76 10.39 35.98
CA GLU A 246 -5.18 9.60 37.15
C GLU A 246 -5.08 8.10 36.90
N LEU A 247 -5.45 7.64 35.70
CA LEU A 247 -5.33 6.23 35.30
C LEU A 247 -3.86 5.76 35.28
N TYR A 248 -2.99 6.52 34.62
CA TYR A 248 -1.58 6.14 34.45
C TYR A 248 -0.74 6.31 35.72
N LEU A 249 -1.10 7.25 36.59
CA LEU A 249 -0.49 7.37 37.92
C LEU A 249 -0.77 6.14 38.78
N LYS A 250 -1.99 5.59 38.70
CA LYS A 250 -2.37 4.40 39.47
C LYS A 250 -1.78 3.11 38.90
N ASN A 251 -1.51 3.05 37.59
CA ASN A 251 -1.03 1.83 36.94
C ASN A 251 -0.05 2.09 35.79
N HIS A 252 1.23 1.85 36.07
CA HIS A 252 2.30 1.98 35.08
C HIS A 252 2.24 0.93 33.95
N LEU A 253 1.66 -0.25 34.18
CA LEU A 253 1.51 -1.28 33.13
C LEU A 253 0.55 -0.81 32.03
N LEU A 254 -0.52 -0.09 32.39
CA LEU A 254 -1.44 0.49 31.42
C LEU A 254 -0.76 1.59 30.57
N SER A 255 0.14 2.36 31.17
CA SER A 255 0.94 3.36 30.44
C SER A 255 1.84 2.68 29.39
N ARG A 256 2.55 1.62 29.78
CA ARG A 256 3.38 0.82 28.86
C ARG A 256 2.57 0.18 27.74
N ALA A 257 1.45 -0.47 28.08
CA ALA A 257 0.54 -1.04 27.08
C ALA A 257 0.01 0.01 26.10
N THR A 258 -0.30 1.22 26.59
CA THR A 258 -0.71 2.34 25.74
C THR A 258 0.41 2.75 24.78
N VAL A 259 1.65 2.87 25.27
CA VAL A 259 2.81 3.17 24.42
C VAL A 259 2.97 2.11 23.33
N PHE A 260 2.90 0.83 23.70
CA PHE A 260 2.95 -0.28 22.75
C PHE A 260 1.85 -0.14 21.67
N LEU A 261 0.59 0.07 22.07
CA LEU A 261 -0.54 0.21 21.16
C LEU A 261 -0.41 1.43 20.24
N LYS A 262 0.16 2.54 20.72
CA LYS A 262 0.49 3.71 19.88
C LYS A 262 1.56 3.37 18.86
N CYS A 263 2.61 2.64 19.25
CA CYS A 263 3.64 2.17 18.33
C CYS A 263 3.04 1.24 17.29
N TRP A 264 2.19 0.29 17.70
CA TRP A 264 1.49 -0.64 16.82
C TRP A 264 0.62 0.11 15.80
N ALA A 265 -0.24 1.02 16.25
CA ALA A 265 -1.12 1.79 15.38
C ALA A 265 -0.34 2.69 14.41
N TYR A 266 0.80 3.22 14.84
CA TYR A 266 1.71 3.93 13.95
C TYR A 266 2.28 2.97 12.90
N HIS A 267 2.83 1.84 13.35
CA HIS A 267 3.56 0.87 12.55
C HIS A 267 2.74 0.31 11.38
N VAL A 268 1.47 0.00 11.66
CA VAL A 268 0.51 -0.56 10.69
C VAL A 268 -0.22 0.54 9.90
N GLY A 269 0.17 1.81 10.06
CA GLY A 269 -0.40 2.90 9.25
C GLY A 269 -1.81 3.35 9.64
N LEU A 270 -2.31 2.95 10.82
CA LEU A 270 -3.66 3.31 11.30
C LEU A 270 -3.76 4.77 11.75
N MET A 271 -2.64 5.40 12.09
CA MET A 271 -2.64 6.78 12.57
C MET A 271 -2.83 7.78 11.43
N ALA A 272 -3.56 8.87 11.69
CA ALA A 272 -3.68 9.97 10.73
C ALA A 272 -2.31 10.57 10.39
N ARG A 273 -1.37 10.60 11.35
CA ARG A 273 0.01 11.06 11.14
C ARG A 273 0.85 10.17 10.21
N THR A 274 0.49 8.90 10.03
CA THR A 274 1.23 7.98 9.14
C THR A 274 0.60 7.86 7.78
N SER A 275 -0.72 7.67 7.74
CA SER A 275 -1.48 7.55 6.51
C SER A 275 -1.71 8.91 5.82
N GLY A 276 -1.74 10.01 6.58
CA GLY A 276 -2.27 11.29 6.13
C GLY A 276 -3.79 11.29 5.96
N HIS A 277 -4.47 10.20 6.35
CA HIS A 277 -5.90 10.02 6.18
C HIS A 277 -6.68 10.71 7.31
N PRO A 278 -7.71 11.52 7.02
CA PRO A 278 -8.46 12.27 8.03
C PRO A 278 -9.23 11.37 9.02
N GLU A 279 -9.62 10.18 8.58
CA GLU A 279 -10.31 9.18 9.43
C GLU A 279 -9.35 8.33 10.28
N GLY A 280 -8.04 8.52 10.14
CA GLY A 280 -7.02 7.79 10.86
C GLY A 280 -7.09 8.05 12.38
N LEU A 281 -6.66 7.05 13.16
CA LEU A 281 -6.64 7.16 14.61
C LEU A 281 -5.57 8.15 15.08
N SER A 282 -5.76 8.69 16.27
CA SER A 282 -4.78 9.58 16.92
C SER A 282 -4.21 8.86 18.15
N GLY A 283 -3.09 9.35 18.67
CA GLY A 283 -2.56 8.81 19.92
C GLY A 283 -3.56 8.96 21.07
N PHE A 284 -4.36 10.03 21.05
CA PHE A 284 -5.43 10.24 22.00
C PHE A 284 -6.54 9.19 21.85
N HIS A 285 -6.96 8.86 20.63
CA HIS A 285 -7.98 7.84 20.38
C HIS A 285 -7.59 6.48 20.98
N ILE A 286 -6.33 6.06 20.85
CA ILE A 286 -5.82 4.82 21.44
C ILE A 286 -5.84 4.88 22.98
N SER A 287 -5.42 6.00 23.58
CA SER A 287 -5.50 6.20 25.03
C SER A 287 -6.94 6.19 25.55
N ALA A 288 -7.87 6.83 24.82
CA ALA A 288 -9.28 6.89 25.19
C ALA A 288 -9.98 5.54 25.07
N LEU A 289 -9.60 4.71 24.09
CA LEU A 289 -10.08 3.33 23.96
C LEU A 289 -9.71 2.50 25.20
N LEU A 290 -8.46 2.61 25.66
CA LEU A 290 -8.00 1.91 26.84
C LEU A 290 -8.72 2.41 28.10
N LEU A 291 -8.90 3.73 28.24
CA LEU A 291 -9.70 4.31 29.34
C LEU A 291 -11.12 3.74 29.33
N ARG A 292 -11.76 3.68 28.17
CA ARG A 292 -13.11 3.12 28.01
C ARG A 292 -13.21 1.66 28.46
N LEU A 293 -12.25 0.82 28.06
CA LEU A 293 -12.24 -0.60 28.43
C LEU A 293 -12.01 -0.82 29.93
N VAL A 294 -11.29 0.09 30.60
CA VAL A 294 -11.15 0.09 32.05
C VAL A 294 -12.47 0.52 32.72
N GLU A 295 -13.13 1.55 32.20
CA GLU A 295 -14.45 2.00 32.71
C GLU A 295 -15.54 0.92 32.55
N GLU A 296 -15.51 0.13 31.48
CA GLU A 296 -16.43 -1.01 31.26
C GLU A 296 -16.09 -2.25 32.12
N GLY A 297 -14.96 -2.25 32.83
CA GLY A 297 -14.47 -3.39 33.60
C GLY A 297 -13.95 -4.55 32.74
N VAL A 298 -13.77 -4.36 31.44
CA VAL A 298 -13.16 -5.35 30.53
C VAL A 298 -11.67 -5.49 30.82
N ILE A 299 -10.99 -4.37 31.08
CA ILE A 299 -9.59 -4.33 31.47
C ILE A 299 -9.51 -4.05 32.96
N LEU A 300 -8.96 -4.99 33.73
CA LEU A 300 -8.69 -4.81 35.14
C LEU A 300 -7.26 -4.32 35.35
N PRO A 301 -6.99 -3.44 36.33
CA PRO A 301 -5.63 -2.98 36.64
C PRO A 301 -4.64 -4.10 36.98
N SER A 302 -5.12 -5.27 37.42
CA SER A 302 -4.30 -6.45 37.73
C SER A 302 -3.87 -7.27 36.51
N MET A 303 -4.38 -6.96 35.31
CA MET A 303 -4.04 -7.70 34.10
C MET A 303 -2.59 -7.46 33.65
N SER A 304 -1.99 -8.48 33.01
CA SER A 304 -0.67 -8.36 32.38
C SER A 304 -0.72 -7.43 31.15
N GLU A 305 0.44 -6.86 30.78
CA GLU A 305 0.59 -6.00 29.59
C GLU A 305 0.06 -6.69 28.31
N GLU A 306 0.35 -7.97 28.13
CA GLU A 306 -0.14 -8.76 26.99
C GLU A 306 -1.68 -8.87 26.98
N ASN A 307 -2.30 -9.19 28.12
CA ASN A 307 -3.75 -9.34 28.19
C ASN A 307 -4.46 -8.00 27.92
N VAL A 308 -3.89 -6.89 28.38
CA VAL A 308 -4.37 -5.53 28.08
C VAL A 308 -4.33 -5.25 26.57
N ILE A 309 -3.19 -5.54 25.92
CA ILE A 309 -3.00 -5.32 24.47
C ILE A 309 -3.96 -6.20 23.67
N ARG A 310 -4.06 -7.50 23.99
CA ARG A 310 -4.98 -8.41 23.31
C ARG A 310 -6.43 -8.02 23.53
N ALA A 311 -6.83 -7.57 24.72
CA ALA A 311 -8.19 -7.09 24.99
C ALA A 311 -8.54 -5.90 24.09
N VAL A 312 -7.61 -4.96 23.91
CA VAL A 312 -7.77 -3.84 22.97
C VAL A 312 -7.94 -4.34 21.53
N TRP A 313 -7.09 -5.26 21.06
CA TRP A 313 -7.23 -5.80 19.71
C TRP A 313 -8.53 -6.58 19.50
N VAL A 314 -8.97 -7.37 20.49
CA VAL A 314 -10.27 -8.07 20.45
C VAL A 314 -11.42 -7.08 20.35
N TYR A 315 -11.36 -5.95 21.08
CA TYR A 315 -12.37 -4.91 20.98
C TYR A 315 -12.40 -4.28 19.58
N LEU A 316 -11.24 -3.95 19.00
CA LEU A 316 -11.14 -3.41 17.64
C LEU A 316 -11.60 -4.41 16.58
N SER A 317 -11.33 -5.71 16.77
CA SER A 317 -11.74 -6.82 15.89
C SER A 317 -13.26 -7.05 15.88
N ARG A 318 -13.88 -7.03 17.06
CA ARG A 318 -15.34 -7.14 17.21
C ARG A 318 -16.08 -5.90 16.70
N GLY A 319 -15.37 -4.78 16.62
CA GLY A 319 -15.93 -3.47 16.34
C GLY A 319 -16.52 -2.85 17.60
N PRO A 320 -16.51 -1.50 17.73
CA PRO A 320 -17.18 -0.83 18.83
C PRO A 320 -18.66 -1.19 18.78
N THR A 321 -19.12 -1.91 19.81
CA THR A 321 -20.52 -2.31 19.89
C THR A 321 -21.37 -1.07 20.19
N HIS A 322 -22.52 -0.95 19.53
CA HIS A 322 -23.61 -0.05 19.97
C HIS A 322 -24.25 -0.54 21.29
N ASN A 323 -23.54 -1.33 22.10
CA ASN A 323 -24.09 -1.91 23.30
C ASN A 323 -24.44 -0.77 24.25
N LYS A 324 -25.76 -0.57 24.39
CA LYS A 324 -26.36 0.17 25.49
C LYS A 324 -25.70 -0.36 26.75
N ILE A 325 -24.86 0.46 27.39
CA ILE A 325 -24.39 0.17 28.74
C ILE A 325 -25.65 -0.14 29.54
N ASN A 326 -25.63 -1.19 30.36
CA ASN A 326 -26.66 -1.51 31.36
C ASN A 326 -26.70 -0.46 32.50
N GLY A 327 -26.68 0.82 32.14
CA GLY A 327 -26.81 1.98 32.99
C GLY A 327 -27.50 3.06 32.18
N SER A 328 -28.75 3.36 32.54
CA SER A 328 -29.66 4.40 32.01
C SER A 328 -29.04 5.52 31.14
N TRP A 329 -28.97 5.33 29.81
CA TRP A 329 -28.86 6.43 28.83
C TRP A 329 -30.24 6.80 28.28
N LYS A 330 -31.27 6.86 29.14
CA LYS A 330 -32.66 6.91 28.66
C LYS A 330 -33.10 8.21 27.98
N ASP A 331 -32.35 9.32 28.05
CA ASP A 331 -32.87 10.63 27.57
C ASP A 331 -31.92 11.48 26.69
N THR A 332 -30.84 10.93 26.12
CA THR A 332 -29.96 11.71 25.22
C THR A 332 -30.22 11.39 23.74
N PRO A 333 -30.64 12.36 22.91
CA PRO A 333 -30.85 12.14 21.48
C PRO A 333 -29.52 11.80 20.80
N VAL A 334 -29.47 10.66 20.10
CA VAL A 334 -28.31 10.20 19.34
C VAL A 334 -28.35 10.84 17.95
N PRO A 335 -27.21 11.29 17.38
CA PRO A 335 -27.21 11.79 16.00
C PRO A 335 -27.62 10.70 15.00
N ALA A 336 -28.42 11.05 14.00
CA ALA A 336 -28.96 10.11 13.02
C ALA A 336 -27.89 9.31 12.25
N ALA A 337 -26.70 9.88 12.02
CA ALA A 337 -25.58 9.16 11.37
C ALA A 337 -25.04 8.01 12.24
N GLU A 338 -25.10 8.15 13.55
CA GLU A 338 -24.72 7.08 14.49
C GLU A 338 -25.83 6.05 14.63
N GLU A 339 -27.10 6.49 14.62
CA GLU A 339 -28.25 5.56 14.62
C GLU A 339 -28.28 4.69 13.36
N ARG A 340 -27.91 5.25 12.20
CA ARG A 340 -27.78 4.52 10.94
C ARG A 340 -26.50 3.67 10.84
N GLY A 341 -25.58 3.76 11.79
CA GLY A 341 -24.33 3.02 11.78
C GLY A 341 -23.33 3.47 10.69
N GLU A 342 -23.40 4.72 10.23
CA GLU A 342 -22.51 5.26 9.19
C GLU A 342 -21.12 5.62 9.75
N VAL A 343 -21.02 5.87 11.05
CA VAL A 343 -19.84 6.38 11.76
C VAL A 343 -19.52 5.43 12.93
N ALA A 344 -18.24 5.19 13.17
CA ALA A 344 -17.81 4.44 14.34
C ALA A 344 -18.11 5.22 15.63
N VAL A 345 -18.39 4.52 16.73
CA VAL A 345 -18.82 5.14 17.99
C VAL A 345 -17.89 4.76 19.13
N LEU A 346 -17.34 5.76 19.82
CA LEU A 346 -16.63 5.58 21.09
C LEU A 346 -17.05 6.68 22.05
N ARG A 347 -17.66 6.32 23.18
CA ARG A 347 -18.09 7.25 24.22
C ARG A 347 -17.47 6.90 25.55
N LEU A 348 -16.95 7.89 26.27
CA LEU A 348 -16.52 7.73 27.65
C LEU A 348 -17.73 7.76 28.60
N THR A 349 -17.60 7.19 29.78
CA THR A 349 -18.68 7.21 30.78
C THR A 349 -19.04 8.64 31.20
N GLY A 350 -20.34 8.93 31.21
CA GLY A 350 -20.87 10.25 31.56
C GLY A 350 -20.71 11.34 30.48
N GLU A 351 -20.27 11.00 29.27
CA GLU A 351 -20.01 11.96 28.19
C GLU A 351 -20.86 11.71 26.94
N THR A 352 -21.41 12.78 26.36
CA THR A 352 -22.23 12.69 25.15
C THR A 352 -21.43 12.68 23.84
N MET A 353 -20.15 13.06 23.91
CA MET A 353 -19.25 13.17 22.77
C MET A 353 -18.89 11.79 22.21
N ASN A 354 -19.07 11.61 20.90
CA ASN A 354 -18.48 10.49 20.19
C ASN A 354 -17.05 10.87 19.77
N LEU A 355 -16.06 10.12 20.27
CA LEU A 355 -14.64 10.35 19.94
C LEU A 355 -14.27 9.89 18.52
N PHE A 356 -15.05 9.00 17.91
CA PHE A 356 -14.85 8.51 16.55
C PHE A 356 -15.73 9.21 15.51
N PHE A 357 -16.25 10.39 15.82
CA PHE A 357 -17.17 11.13 14.93
C PHE A 357 -16.62 11.45 13.52
N ARG A 358 -15.30 11.36 13.31
CA ARG A 358 -14.66 11.52 11.99
C ARG A 358 -14.44 10.21 11.24
N SER A 359 -14.47 9.06 11.91
CA SER A 359 -14.15 7.77 11.33
C SER A 359 -15.41 7.06 10.88
N SER A 360 -15.54 6.80 9.58
CA SER A 360 -16.66 6.03 9.03
C SER A 360 -16.64 4.59 9.54
N ALA A 361 -17.83 3.98 9.63
CA ALA A 361 -17.94 2.57 9.97
C ALA A 361 -17.23 1.68 8.93
N ALA A 362 -17.26 2.07 7.66
CA ALA A 362 -16.56 1.38 6.57
C ALA A 362 -15.03 1.40 6.74
N PHE A 363 -14.44 2.57 7.05
CA PHE A 363 -13.00 2.67 7.33
C PHE A 363 -12.61 1.84 8.55
N PHE A 364 -13.42 1.90 9.62
CA PHE A 364 -13.17 1.11 10.81
C PHE A 364 -13.20 -0.39 10.51
N GLN A 365 -14.22 -0.86 9.78
CA GLN A 365 -14.40 -2.28 9.46
C GLN A 365 -13.35 -2.82 8.48
N LYS A 366 -12.97 -2.03 7.47
CA LYS A 366 -12.08 -2.48 6.39
C LYS A 366 -10.59 -2.27 6.70
N VAL A 367 -10.25 -1.27 7.51
CA VAL A 367 -8.86 -0.91 7.83
C VAL A 367 -8.51 -1.26 9.27
N VAL A 368 -9.21 -0.69 10.25
CA VAL A 368 -8.85 -0.83 11.68
C VAL A 368 -9.07 -2.25 12.18
N LYS A 369 -10.24 -2.84 11.89
CA LYS A 369 -10.57 -4.21 12.26
C LYS A 369 -9.60 -5.21 11.61
N ARG A 370 -9.31 -5.07 10.31
CA ARG A 370 -8.38 -5.96 9.60
C ARG A 370 -7.00 -5.98 10.26
N ALA A 371 -6.45 -4.80 10.57
CA ALA A 371 -5.16 -4.70 11.26
C ALA A 371 -5.18 -5.36 12.65
N ALA A 372 -6.30 -5.26 13.39
CA ALA A 372 -6.46 -5.93 14.67
C ALA A 372 -6.60 -7.46 14.52
N ASP A 373 -7.34 -7.94 13.51
CA ASP A 373 -7.48 -9.37 13.20
C ASP A 373 -6.13 -10.00 12.83
N GLU A 374 -5.32 -9.31 12.01
CA GLU A 374 -3.96 -9.74 11.64
C GLU A 374 -3.03 -9.78 12.86
N ALA A 375 -3.11 -8.80 13.76
CA ALA A 375 -2.33 -8.79 15.01
C ALA A 375 -2.74 -9.91 15.97
N LEU A 376 -4.02 -10.28 16.03
CA LEU A 376 -4.53 -11.34 16.91
C LEU A 376 -4.07 -12.74 16.49
N GLN A 377 -3.75 -12.95 15.22
CA GLN A 377 -3.22 -14.22 14.70
C GLN A 377 -1.79 -14.52 15.19
N LEU A 378 -1.09 -13.51 15.73
CA LEU A 378 0.26 -13.69 16.23
C LEU A 378 0.26 -14.38 17.59
N PRO A 379 1.18 -15.34 17.82
CA PRO A 379 1.31 -16.01 19.11
C PRO A 379 1.72 -15.01 20.19
N HIS A 380 2.73 -14.17 19.93
CA HIS A 380 3.19 -13.11 20.83
C HIS A 380 2.93 -11.72 20.26
N PHE A 381 2.46 -10.80 21.12
CA PHE A 381 2.11 -9.43 20.70
C PHE A 381 3.30 -8.63 20.16
N SER A 382 4.52 -8.88 20.64
CA SER A 382 5.75 -8.21 20.20
C SER A 382 6.16 -8.56 18.77
N GLU A 383 5.72 -9.71 18.24
CA GLU A 383 6.04 -10.13 16.89
C GLU A 383 5.45 -9.20 15.82
N VAL A 384 4.49 -8.32 16.17
CA VAL A 384 3.94 -7.36 15.21
C VAL A 384 5.05 -6.53 14.57
N PHE A 385 5.99 -6.00 15.34
CA PHE A 385 7.05 -5.14 14.81
C PHE A 385 8.12 -5.89 14.02
N VAL A 386 8.08 -7.21 14.05
CA VAL A 386 9.06 -8.11 13.43
C VAL A 386 8.47 -8.72 12.17
N LYS A 387 7.22 -9.19 12.22
CA LYS A 387 6.52 -9.86 11.12
C LYS A 387 5.82 -8.90 10.17
N PHE A 388 5.32 -7.77 10.67
CA PHE A 388 4.74 -6.75 9.81
C PHE A 388 5.81 -5.71 9.51
N PRO A 389 6.02 -5.34 8.25
CA PRO A 389 6.81 -4.16 7.91
C PRO A 389 6.01 -2.89 8.23
N PHE A 390 6.71 -1.77 8.38
CA PHE A 390 6.05 -0.46 8.43
C PHE A 390 5.29 -0.21 7.13
N GLN A 391 3.95 -0.15 7.21
CA GLN A 391 3.08 0.05 6.06
C GLN A 391 2.14 1.23 6.30
N PRO A 392 2.38 2.39 5.68
CA PRO A 392 1.36 3.44 5.63
C PRO A 392 0.16 2.94 4.81
N LEU A 393 -1.02 3.51 5.04
CA LEU A 393 -2.29 3.08 4.41
C LEU A 393 -2.20 2.94 2.88
N GLN A 394 -1.41 3.80 2.23
CA GLN A 394 -1.18 3.77 0.78
C GLN A 394 -0.52 2.48 0.29
N LEU A 395 0.32 1.85 1.13
CA LEU A 395 0.99 0.57 0.82
C LEU A 395 0.23 -0.63 1.38
N ALA A 396 -0.63 -0.42 2.39
CA ALA A 396 -1.49 -1.48 2.94
C ALA A 396 -2.64 -1.85 1.98
N MET A 397 -3.03 -0.94 1.09
CA MET A 397 -4.02 -1.18 0.04
C MET A 397 -3.37 -1.69 -1.26
N ASP A 398 -4.12 -2.43 -2.08
CA ASP A 398 -3.60 -3.06 -3.30
C ASP A 398 -3.09 -2.03 -4.33
N THR A 399 -3.79 -0.91 -4.46
CA THR A 399 -3.42 0.21 -5.35
C THR A 399 -3.76 1.55 -4.70
N CYS A 400 -2.93 2.56 -4.96
CA CYS A 400 -3.21 3.94 -4.57
C CYS A 400 -2.94 4.88 -5.74
N PHE A 401 -3.86 5.79 -6.03
CA PHE A 401 -3.77 6.75 -7.12
C PHE A 401 -3.70 8.16 -6.57
N VAL A 402 -2.99 9.03 -7.30
CA VAL A 402 -2.96 10.48 -7.08
C VAL A 402 -3.77 11.12 -8.20
N VAL A 403 -4.82 11.85 -7.81
CA VAL A 403 -5.67 12.65 -8.70
C VAL A 403 -5.25 14.10 -8.56
N GLU A 404 -4.84 14.72 -9.66
CA GLU A 404 -4.40 16.12 -9.75
C GLU A 404 -5.33 16.94 -10.67
N GLY A 405 -5.24 18.27 -10.64
CA GLY A 405 -6.05 19.16 -11.46
C GLY A 405 -7.44 19.47 -10.88
N LEU A 406 -7.58 19.44 -9.56
CA LEU A 406 -8.81 19.68 -8.78
C LEU A 406 -8.88 21.05 -8.09
N LEU A 407 -7.96 21.98 -8.37
CA LEU A 407 -7.84 23.27 -7.69
C LEU A 407 -9.13 24.10 -7.84
N ALA A 408 -9.69 24.17 -9.05
CA ALA A 408 -10.97 24.84 -9.30
C ALA A 408 -12.12 24.17 -8.54
N TYR A 409 -12.10 22.84 -8.38
CA TYR A 409 -13.12 22.10 -7.65
C TYR A 409 -13.07 22.36 -6.14
N PHE A 410 -11.91 22.69 -5.57
CA PHE A 410 -11.83 23.01 -4.13
C PHE A 410 -11.81 24.51 -3.81
N ALA A 411 -11.52 25.39 -4.78
CA ALA A 411 -11.36 26.83 -4.58
C ALA A 411 -12.58 27.50 -3.93
N GLU A 412 -13.80 27.14 -4.36
CA GLU A 412 -15.04 27.69 -3.79
C GLU A 412 -15.25 27.28 -2.33
N THR A 413 -15.02 26.00 -2.00
CA THR A 413 -15.19 25.46 -0.64
C THR A 413 -14.19 26.00 0.36
N ASP A 414 -12.97 26.27 -0.07
CA ASP A 414 -11.92 26.82 0.79
C ASP A 414 -12.27 28.25 1.26
N SER A 415 -13.20 28.93 0.57
CA SER A 415 -13.68 30.27 0.92
C SER A 415 -14.98 30.27 1.75
N THR A 416 -15.73 29.17 1.76
CA THR A 416 -16.99 29.08 2.51
C THR A 416 -16.74 28.69 3.97
N PRO A 417 -17.10 29.52 4.96
CA PRO A 417 -16.98 29.14 6.36
C PRO A 417 -17.90 27.94 6.66
N VAL A 418 -17.54 27.12 7.65
CA VAL A 418 -18.35 25.99 8.14
C VAL A 418 -19.63 26.55 8.77
N VAL A 419 -20.67 26.83 7.97
CA VAL A 419 -21.89 27.52 8.43
C VAL A 419 -23.17 26.83 7.96
N LYS A 420 -24.09 26.70 8.93
CA LYS A 420 -25.55 26.50 8.92
C LYS A 420 -26.17 26.01 7.60
N LYS A 421 -26.12 24.70 7.35
CA LYS A 421 -27.28 23.98 6.79
C LYS A 421 -27.79 22.98 7.81
N THR A 422 -29.10 23.06 8.09
CA THR A 422 -29.82 22.15 8.99
C THR A 422 -29.56 20.70 8.56
N GLY A 423 -28.88 19.92 9.41
CA GLY A 423 -28.63 18.48 9.18
C GLY A 423 -27.25 18.06 8.67
N ALA A 424 -26.30 18.97 8.39
CA ALA A 424 -24.99 18.57 7.86
C ALA A 424 -24.15 17.77 8.89
N ALA A 425 -23.87 16.50 8.58
CA ALA A 425 -23.08 15.59 9.41
C ALA A 425 -21.56 15.78 9.28
N ARG A 426 -21.09 16.59 8.30
CA ARG A 426 -19.67 16.80 7.98
C ARG A 426 -19.43 18.20 7.40
N SER A 427 -18.17 18.67 7.39
CA SER A 427 -17.79 19.97 6.79
C SER A 427 -17.94 20.00 5.26
N PRO A 428 -18.13 21.18 4.61
CA PRO A 428 -18.30 21.28 3.16
C PRO A 428 -17.14 20.67 2.35
N SER A 429 -15.89 20.85 2.80
CA SER A 429 -14.73 20.21 2.16
C SER A 429 -14.81 18.69 2.26
N VAL A 430 -15.22 18.15 3.40
CA VAL A 430 -15.38 16.69 3.58
C VAL A 430 -16.55 16.16 2.74
N GLN A 431 -17.63 16.93 2.57
CA GLN A 431 -18.72 16.58 1.67
C GLN A 431 -18.27 16.51 0.20
N ARG A 432 -17.44 17.46 -0.26
CA ARG A 432 -16.87 17.41 -1.62
C ARG A 432 -15.94 16.21 -1.82
N VAL A 433 -15.14 15.84 -0.81
CA VAL A 433 -14.33 14.61 -0.85
C VAL A 433 -15.21 13.36 -0.83
N GLN A 434 -16.30 13.35 -0.06
CA GLN A 434 -17.26 12.25 -0.05
C GLN A 434 -17.94 12.09 -1.42
N ALA A 435 -18.29 13.19 -2.09
CA ALA A 435 -18.84 13.10 -3.46
C ALA A 435 -17.85 12.47 -4.44
N ILE A 436 -16.54 12.74 -4.30
CA ILE A 436 -15.50 12.05 -5.08
C ILE A 436 -15.43 10.58 -4.68
N GLN A 437 -15.54 10.25 -3.39
CA GLN A 437 -15.56 8.87 -2.91
C GLN A 437 -16.74 8.09 -3.48
N ASP A 438 -17.95 8.66 -3.47
CA ASP A 438 -19.16 8.03 -4.01
C ASP A 438 -19.02 7.81 -5.52
N LEU A 439 -18.50 8.81 -6.25
CA LEU A 439 -18.16 8.70 -7.67
C LEU A 439 -17.14 7.59 -7.94
N VAL A 440 -16.09 7.50 -7.11
CA VAL A 440 -15.07 6.44 -7.23
C VAL A 440 -15.68 5.06 -6.96
N GLN A 441 -16.52 4.93 -5.95
CA GLN A 441 -17.19 3.66 -5.62
C GLN A 441 -18.11 3.21 -6.75
N GLU A 442 -18.89 4.12 -7.33
CA GLU A 442 -19.73 3.82 -8.49
C GLU A 442 -18.90 3.46 -9.73
N ALA A 443 -17.84 4.22 -10.02
CA ALA A 443 -16.97 3.97 -11.17
C ALA A 443 -16.24 2.62 -11.11
N LEU A 444 -15.80 2.23 -9.92
CA LEU A 444 -15.06 0.96 -9.73
C LEU A 444 -15.98 -0.25 -9.64
N GLY A 445 -17.19 -0.11 -9.09
CA GLY A 445 -18.18 -1.18 -9.01
C GLY A 445 -17.61 -2.49 -8.44
N SER A 446 -17.78 -3.61 -9.16
CA SER A 446 -17.32 -4.95 -8.74
C SER A 446 -15.80 -5.08 -8.57
N ARG A 447 -15.02 -4.16 -9.15
CA ARG A 447 -13.55 -4.23 -9.15
C ARG A 447 -12.95 -3.96 -7.79
N SER A 448 -13.60 -3.12 -6.99
CA SER A 448 -13.15 -2.73 -5.66
C SER A 448 -14.06 -3.26 -4.58
N SER A 449 -13.47 -3.90 -3.57
CA SER A 449 -14.18 -4.30 -2.35
C SER A 449 -14.31 -3.15 -1.35
N TYR A 450 -13.38 -2.18 -1.44
CA TYR A 450 -13.37 -0.96 -0.65
C TYR A 450 -12.47 0.07 -1.33
N ALA A 451 -12.90 1.33 -1.33
CA ALA A 451 -12.11 2.45 -1.80
C ALA A 451 -12.30 3.63 -0.82
N THR A 452 -11.21 4.33 -0.53
CA THR A 452 -11.22 5.51 0.33
C THR A 452 -10.47 6.66 -0.34
N VAL A 453 -10.94 7.88 -0.08
CA VAL A 453 -10.49 9.08 -0.77
C VAL A 453 -10.20 10.18 0.24
N TRP A 454 -9.04 10.83 0.11
CA TRP A 454 -8.70 11.94 0.98
C TRP A 454 -7.83 12.98 0.29
N ARG A 455 -8.00 14.24 0.66
CA ARG A 455 -7.22 15.36 0.13
C ARG A 455 -5.77 15.25 0.64
N ARG A 456 -4.79 15.44 -0.25
CA ARG A 456 -3.36 15.54 0.10
C ARG A 456 -2.78 16.94 -0.15
N GLY A 457 -3.30 17.65 -1.14
CA GLY A 457 -2.84 18.97 -1.54
C GLY A 457 -4.00 19.93 -1.78
N GLU A 458 -3.69 21.18 -2.13
CA GLU A 458 -4.73 22.12 -2.53
C GLU A 458 -5.42 21.69 -3.84
N ASP A 459 -4.66 21.05 -4.74
CA ASP A 459 -5.06 20.59 -6.08
C ASP A 459 -5.17 19.06 -6.21
N SER A 460 -4.86 18.30 -5.14
CA SER A 460 -4.70 16.85 -5.25
C SER A 460 -5.37 16.03 -4.16
N VAL A 461 -5.85 14.86 -4.59
CA VAL A 461 -6.56 13.87 -3.79
C VAL A 461 -5.91 12.51 -4.00
N HIS A 462 -5.84 11.72 -2.94
CA HIS A 462 -5.43 10.33 -2.98
C HIS A 462 -6.65 9.42 -3.00
N VAL A 463 -6.59 8.38 -3.83
CA VAL A 463 -7.62 7.33 -3.93
C VAL A 463 -6.93 6.00 -3.64
N ALA A 464 -7.20 5.38 -2.51
CA ALA A 464 -6.67 4.05 -2.19
C ALA A 464 -7.76 2.99 -2.35
N VAL A 465 -7.41 1.89 -3.02
CA VAL A 465 -8.37 0.87 -3.47
C VAL A 465 -7.89 -0.51 -3.04
N GLN A 466 -8.79 -1.23 -2.36
CA GLN A 466 -8.69 -2.66 -2.13
C GLN A 466 -9.48 -3.40 -3.21
N LEU A 467 -8.79 -4.17 -4.04
CA LEU A 467 -9.41 -4.95 -5.11
C LEU A 467 -10.27 -6.08 -4.53
N THR A 468 -11.36 -6.41 -5.20
CA THR A 468 -12.16 -7.59 -4.88
C THR A 468 -11.35 -8.85 -5.19
N THR A 469 -10.94 -9.00 -6.44
CA THR A 469 -10.02 -10.03 -6.92
C THR A 469 -9.07 -9.43 -7.95
N GLU A 470 -7.94 -10.10 -8.21
CA GLU A 470 -7.05 -9.69 -9.29
C GLU A 470 -7.75 -9.71 -10.66
N VAL A 471 -8.59 -10.73 -10.91
CA VAL A 471 -9.32 -10.91 -12.18
C VAL A 471 -10.28 -9.76 -12.45
N GLU A 472 -11.11 -9.40 -11.47
CA GLU A 472 -12.05 -8.27 -11.59
C GLU A 472 -11.30 -6.95 -11.77
N GLY A 473 -10.20 -6.73 -11.06
CA GLY A 473 -9.37 -5.54 -11.21
C GLY A 473 -8.81 -5.36 -12.63
N ARG A 474 -8.50 -6.45 -13.34
CA ARG A 474 -7.92 -6.47 -14.70
C ARG A 474 -8.95 -6.54 -15.82
N ASN A 475 -10.22 -6.80 -15.51
CA ASN A 475 -11.25 -7.02 -16.51
C ASN A 475 -11.41 -5.78 -17.40
N ARG A 476 -11.27 -5.87 -18.73
CA ARG A 476 -11.46 -4.69 -19.61
C ARG A 476 -12.94 -4.32 -19.82
N LEU A 477 -13.85 -5.15 -19.34
CA LEU A 477 -15.29 -4.94 -19.43
C LEU A 477 -15.84 -4.46 -18.08
N THR A 478 -16.47 -3.29 -18.05
CA THR A 478 -17.33 -2.90 -16.93
C THR A 478 -18.74 -3.41 -17.21
N ARG A 479 -19.15 -4.44 -16.47
CA ARG A 479 -20.51 -4.99 -16.52
C ARG A 479 -21.47 -4.03 -15.79
N GLY A 480 -22.50 -3.58 -16.49
CA GLY A 480 -23.58 -2.78 -15.94
C GLY A 480 -24.84 -3.63 -15.69
N PRO A 481 -26.02 -3.00 -15.59
CA PRO A 481 -27.27 -3.67 -15.27
C PRO A 481 -27.80 -4.55 -16.42
N PRO A 482 -28.69 -5.51 -16.13
CA PRO A 482 -29.40 -6.27 -17.15
C PRO A 482 -30.27 -5.34 -18.01
N VAL A 483 -30.43 -5.66 -19.30
CA VAL A 483 -31.19 -4.81 -20.24
C VAL A 483 -32.68 -4.70 -19.88
N GLU A 484 -33.20 -5.65 -19.13
CA GLU A 484 -34.57 -5.66 -18.61
C GLU A 484 -34.83 -4.50 -17.63
N ASP A 485 -33.80 -4.05 -16.90
CA ASP A 485 -33.89 -2.94 -15.96
C ASP A 485 -33.67 -1.61 -16.67
N THR A 486 -34.74 -1.09 -17.27
CA THR A 486 -34.69 0.15 -18.07
C THR A 486 -34.21 1.36 -17.28
N GLU A 487 -34.60 1.51 -16.01
CA GLU A 487 -34.20 2.63 -15.15
C GLU A 487 -32.69 2.58 -14.85
N ALA A 488 -32.18 1.41 -14.45
CA ALA A 488 -30.76 1.25 -14.18
C ALA A 488 -29.91 1.43 -15.47
N VAL A 489 -30.42 0.98 -16.62
CA VAL A 489 -29.75 1.17 -17.93
C VAL A 489 -29.69 2.64 -18.31
N GLU A 490 -30.75 3.42 -18.07
CA GLU A 490 -30.74 4.87 -18.29
C GLU A 490 -29.71 5.57 -17.41
N HIS A 491 -29.68 5.22 -16.11
CA HIS A 491 -28.67 5.72 -15.18
C HIS A 491 -27.24 5.37 -15.64
N PHE A 492 -27.00 4.12 -16.01
CA PHE A 492 -25.70 3.66 -16.50
C PHE A 492 -25.27 4.38 -17.78
N ASN A 493 -26.21 4.63 -18.71
CA ASN A 493 -25.95 5.39 -19.93
C ASN A 493 -25.69 6.87 -19.65
N ALA A 494 -26.36 7.47 -18.67
CA ALA A 494 -26.09 8.83 -18.23
C ALA A 494 -24.70 8.93 -17.60
N PHE A 495 -24.36 7.99 -16.71
CA PHE A 495 -23.08 7.94 -16.02
C PHE A 495 -21.90 7.75 -16.97
N TRP A 496 -21.89 6.71 -17.81
CA TRP A 496 -20.76 6.43 -18.72
C TRP A 496 -20.83 7.20 -20.03
N GLY A 497 -22.03 7.39 -20.58
CA GLY A 497 -22.26 8.09 -21.85
C GLY A 497 -22.73 7.10 -22.91
N LYS A 498 -23.77 7.48 -23.65
CA LYS A 498 -24.42 6.61 -24.64
C LYS A 498 -23.47 6.14 -25.75
N ASP A 499 -22.41 6.88 -26.02
CA ASP A 499 -21.48 6.59 -27.11
C ASP A 499 -20.49 5.46 -26.78
N ILE A 500 -20.19 5.24 -25.49
CA ILE A 500 -19.24 4.21 -25.05
C ILE A 500 -19.92 2.96 -24.48
N THR A 501 -21.23 3.02 -24.23
CA THR A 501 -21.98 1.87 -23.72
C THR A 501 -22.47 0.99 -24.86
N SER A 502 -22.40 -0.32 -24.66
CA SER A 502 -22.86 -1.33 -25.62
C SER A 502 -23.61 -2.45 -24.91
N THR A 503 -24.50 -3.14 -25.61
CA THR A 503 -25.16 -4.34 -25.09
C THR A 503 -24.35 -5.58 -25.41
N ARG A 504 -24.17 -6.46 -24.42
CA ARG A 504 -23.47 -7.73 -24.62
C ARG A 504 -24.23 -8.88 -23.97
N GLN A 505 -24.34 -9.98 -24.71
CA GLN A 505 -24.85 -11.24 -24.21
C GLN A 505 -23.70 -12.05 -23.58
N PHE A 506 -23.95 -12.59 -22.39
CA PHE A 506 -23.00 -13.41 -21.64
C PHE A 506 -23.29 -14.91 -21.86
N PRO A 507 -22.34 -15.82 -21.54
CA PRO A 507 -22.52 -17.27 -21.71
C PRO A 507 -23.70 -17.86 -20.91
N ASP A 508 -24.17 -17.15 -19.88
CA ASP A 508 -25.36 -17.49 -19.10
C ASP A 508 -26.68 -17.12 -19.83
N GLY A 509 -26.60 -16.59 -21.05
CA GLY A 509 -27.74 -16.12 -21.85
C GLY A 509 -28.21 -14.72 -21.47
N SER A 510 -27.72 -14.16 -20.36
CA SER A 510 -28.15 -12.86 -19.86
C SER A 510 -27.58 -11.72 -20.71
N ILE A 511 -28.39 -10.68 -20.92
CA ILE A 511 -28.00 -9.50 -21.71
C ILE A 511 -27.83 -8.32 -20.76
N HIS A 512 -26.63 -7.74 -20.73
CA HIS A 512 -26.34 -6.59 -19.89
C HIS A 512 -25.83 -5.42 -20.72
N ARG A 513 -26.02 -4.21 -20.18
CA ARG A 513 -25.37 -3.00 -20.67
C ARG A 513 -23.95 -2.95 -20.12
N CYS A 514 -22.96 -2.70 -20.96
CA CYS A 514 -21.55 -2.76 -20.59
C CYS A 514 -20.75 -1.62 -21.21
N VAL A 515 -19.56 -1.38 -20.65
CA VAL A 515 -18.51 -0.53 -21.25
C VAL A 515 -17.29 -1.39 -21.51
N LEU A 516 -16.79 -1.37 -22.75
CA LEU A 516 -15.53 -2.00 -23.12
C LEU A 516 -14.42 -0.95 -23.21
N TRP A 517 -13.41 -1.08 -22.35
CA TRP A 517 -12.30 -0.13 -22.31
C TRP A 517 -11.22 -0.50 -23.34
N SER A 518 -10.91 0.45 -24.24
CA SER A 518 -9.78 0.39 -25.16
C SER A 518 -8.55 1.09 -24.59
N PHE A 519 -7.38 0.58 -24.95
CA PHE A 519 -6.08 1.09 -24.51
C PHE A 519 -5.17 1.30 -25.72
N ASP A 520 -4.26 2.28 -25.61
CA ASP A 520 -3.34 2.62 -26.71
C ASP A 520 -2.44 1.43 -27.10
N ASP A 521 -2.13 0.56 -26.13
CA ASP A 521 -1.38 -0.69 -26.34
C ASP A 521 -2.10 -1.69 -27.27
N ASP A 522 -3.38 -1.50 -27.56
CA ASP A 522 -4.14 -2.32 -28.49
C ASP A 522 -3.91 -1.89 -29.96
N VAL A 523 -3.34 -0.70 -30.21
CA VAL A 523 -3.11 -0.18 -31.56
C VAL A 523 -1.88 -0.84 -32.18
N GLY A 524 -2.11 -1.73 -33.16
CA GLY A 524 -1.06 -2.43 -33.92
C GLY A 524 -0.71 -3.84 -33.41
N ALA A 525 -1.34 -4.30 -32.32
CA ALA A 525 -1.22 -5.67 -31.84
C ALA A 525 -2.47 -6.48 -32.20
N ASN A 526 -2.33 -7.53 -33.02
CA ASN A 526 -3.43 -8.47 -33.34
C ASN A 526 -3.87 -9.35 -32.14
N THR A 527 -3.36 -9.07 -30.94
CA THR A 527 -3.60 -9.82 -29.70
C THR A 527 -3.87 -8.86 -28.55
N THR A 528 -4.98 -9.07 -27.85
CA THR A 528 -5.33 -8.34 -26.62
C THR A 528 -4.30 -8.62 -25.53
N ILE A 529 -3.49 -7.62 -25.19
CA ILE A 529 -2.45 -7.71 -24.16
C ILE A 529 -3.09 -7.80 -22.77
N ALA A 530 -2.61 -8.69 -21.91
CA ALA A 530 -3.08 -8.78 -20.53
C ALA A 530 -2.55 -7.58 -19.71
N LEU A 531 -3.45 -6.66 -19.32
CA LEU A 531 -3.10 -5.43 -18.58
C LEU A 531 -3.12 -5.64 -17.07
N SER A 532 -2.31 -4.86 -16.34
CA SER A 532 -2.35 -4.82 -14.88
C SER A 532 -3.65 -4.18 -14.37
N ALA A 533 -4.09 -4.57 -13.17
CA ALA A 533 -5.29 -4.00 -12.55
C ALA A 533 -5.18 -2.48 -12.39
N ALA A 534 -3.99 -2.00 -12.03
CA ALA A 534 -3.70 -0.58 -11.90
C ALA A 534 -3.94 0.21 -13.19
N THR A 535 -3.55 -0.35 -14.35
CA THR A 535 -3.72 0.31 -15.67
C THR A 535 -5.20 0.46 -16.02
N VAL A 536 -5.97 -0.61 -15.83
CA VAL A 536 -7.41 -0.62 -16.12
C VAL A 536 -8.14 0.35 -15.19
N ILE A 537 -7.88 0.27 -13.89
CA ILE A 537 -8.51 1.12 -12.89
C ILE A 537 -8.16 2.60 -13.12
N ARG A 538 -6.90 2.91 -13.43
CA ARG A 538 -6.49 4.27 -13.78
C ARG A 538 -7.32 4.83 -14.91
N ARG A 539 -7.52 4.06 -16.00
CA ARG A 539 -8.32 4.48 -17.16
C ARG A 539 -9.79 4.71 -16.81
N VAL A 540 -10.39 3.80 -16.05
CA VAL A 540 -11.78 3.89 -15.58
C VAL A 540 -11.99 5.14 -14.72
N LEU A 541 -11.11 5.35 -13.73
CA LEU A 541 -11.17 6.49 -12.83
C LEU A 541 -10.95 7.81 -13.56
N GLU A 542 -9.93 7.87 -14.43
CA GLU A 542 -9.62 9.06 -15.22
C GLU A 542 -10.80 9.48 -16.11
N PHE A 543 -11.49 8.51 -16.72
CA PHE A 543 -12.70 8.78 -17.49
C PHE A 543 -13.84 9.32 -16.62
N ALA A 544 -14.16 8.62 -15.53
CA ALA A 544 -15.27 9.01 -14.65
C ALA A 544 -15.05 10.40 -14.03
N LEU A 545 -13.83 10.67 -13.56
CA LEU A 545 -13.47 11.96 -12.97
C LEU A 545 -13.48 13.09 -14.00
N ARG A 546 -13.01 12.86 -15.23
CA ARG A 546 -13.07 13.89 -16.27
C ARG A 546 -14.48 14.26 -16.68
N LYS A 547 -15.37 13.27 -16.71
CA LYS A 547 -16.75 13.46 -17.13
C LYS A 547 -17.59 14.15 -16.05
N HIS A 548 -17.47 13.71 -14.79
CA HIS A 548 -18.35 14.14 -13.69
C HIS A 548 -17.76 15.22 -12.80
N LEU A 549 -16.43 15.38 -12.79
CA LEU A 549 -15.74 16.32 -11.90
C LEU A 549 -15.15 17.50 -12.65
N LEU A 550 -14.04 17.28 -13.37
CA LEU A 550 -13.32 18.32 -14.13
C LEU A 550 -12.56 17.71 -15.31
N PRO A 551 -12.59 18.31 -16.51
CA PRO A 551 -11.81 17.84 -17.65
C PRO A 551 -10.29 17.81 -17.41
N THR A 552 -9.79 18.65 -16.50
CA THR A 552 -8.37 18.74 -16.11
C THR A 552 -7.92 17.61 -15.19
N ALA A 553 -8.83 16.76 -14.70
CA ALA A 553 -8.49 15.68 -13.79
C ALA A 553 -7.49 14.71 -14.45
N LYS A 554 -6.37 14.47 -13.76
CA LYS A 554 -5.34 13.52 -14.16
C LYS A 554 -5.14 12.49 -13.06
N VAL A 555 -5.15 11.22 -13.42
CA VAL A 555 -4.96 10.11 -12.48
C VAL A 555 -3.60 9.47 -12.74
N SER A 556 -2.77 9.41 -11.71
CA SER A 556 -1.47 8.72 -11.74
C SER A 556 -1.41 7.66 -10.65
N LEU A 557 -0.66 6.58 -10.88
CA LEU A 557 -0.45 5.55 -9.87
C LEU A 557 0.63 6.02 -8.88
N LEU A 558 0.33 5.94 -7.58
CA LEU A 558 1.35 6.12 -6.54
C LEU A 558 2.36 4.98 -6.65
N LEU A 559 3.65 5.31 -6.71
CA LEU A 559 4.73 4.39 -7.10
C LEU A 559 4.67 3.90 -8.56
N GLY A 560 3.99 4.65 -9.44
CA GLY A 560 4.01 4.44 -10.89
C GLY A 560 5.41 4.51 -11.52
N GLY A 561 6.44 4.99 -10.80
CA GLY A 561 7.84 4.90 -11.24
C GLY A 561 8.37 3.47 -11.40
N LEU A 562 7.64 2.46 -10.89
CA LEU A 562 7.92 1.05 -11.16
C LEU A 562 7.31 0.57 -12.49
N GLU A 563 6.38 1.32 -13.10
CA GLU A 563 5.89 1.07 -14.45
C GLU A 563 6.99 1.42 -15.47
N GLY A 564 7.11 0.64 -16.56
CA GLY A 564 8.27 0.74 -17.47
C GLY A 564 9.56 0.11 -16.91
N VAL A 565 9.56 -0.20 -15.61
CA VAL A 565 10.33 -1.24 -14.89
C VAL A 565 10.96 -2.30 -15.78
N LEU A 566 10.13 -2.95 -16.59
CA LEU A 566 10.49 -4.16 -17.33
C LEU A 566 10.54 -3.94 -18.84
N ALA A 567 10.52 -2.69 -19.28
CA ALA A 567 10.62 -2.37 -20.70
C ALA A 567 12.04 -2.66 -21.22
N GLU A 568 12.10 -3.23 -22.43
CA GLU A 568 13.29 -3.38 -23.25
C GLU A 568 13.07 -2.72 -24.62
N ARG A 569 14.15 -2.52 -25.37
CA ARG A 569 14.06 -1.92 -26.69
C ARG A 569 13.59 -2.97 -27.70
N ILE A 570 12.40 -2.75 -28.26
CA ILE A 570 11.79 -3.62 -29.27
C ILE A 570 11.58 -2.78 -30.53
N GLY A 571 12.47 -2.95 -31.51
CA GLY A 571 12.54 -2.07 -32.68
C GLY A 571 12.84 -0.62 -32.29
N ALA A 572 11.92 0.29 -32.61
CA ALA A 572 12.04 1.71 -32.29
C ALA A 572 11.44 2.12 -30.93
N GLU A 573 10.72 1.21 -30.24
CA GLU A 573 9.94 1.53 -29.04
C GLU A 573 10.45 0.81 -27.79
N TRP A 574 10.16 1.36 -26.62
CA TRP A 574 10.42 0.74 -25.32
C TRP A 574 9.14 0.09 -24.80
N ARG A 575 9.11 -1.25 -24.75
CA ARG A 575 7.94 -2.02 -24.31
C ARG A 575 8.35 -3.28 -23.56
N ASP A 576 7.46 -3.81 -22.74
CA ASP A 576 7.65 -5.13 -22.12
C ASP A 576 7.37 -6.22 -23.18
N ALA A 577 8.35 -7.06 -23.48
CA ALA A 577 8.20 -8.14 -24.45
C ALA A 577 7.32 -9.29 -23.95
N ALA A 578 7.16 -9.47 -22.63
CA ALA A 578 6.54 -10.67 -22.09
C ALA A 578 5.10 -10.93 -22.55
N PRO A 579 4.19 -9.94 -22.54
CA PRO A 579 2.83 -10.17 -23.02
C PRO A 579 2.77 -10.46 -24.52
N MET A 580 3.69 -9.88 -25.30
CA MET A 580 3.78 -10.10 -26.75
C MET A 580 4.22 -11.53 -27.05
N MET A 581 5.21 -12.03 -26.31
CA MET A 581 5.86 -13.32 -26.59
C MET A 581 5.10 -14.50 -26.02
N GLN A 582 4.16 -14.27 -25.10
CA GLN A 582 3.47 -15.35 -24.38
C GLN A 582 2.81 -16.35 -25.34
N LYS A 583 2.11 -15.86 -26.37
CA LYS A 583 1.41 -16.74 -27.33
C LYS A 583 2.38 -17.47 -28.26
N SER A 584 3.32 -16.75 -28.88
CA SER A 584 4.28 -17.34 -29.84
C SER A 584 5.17 -18.39 -29.17
N LEU A 585 5.65 -18.11 -27.95
CA LEU A 585 6.46 -19.02 -27.17
C LEU A 585 5.67 -20.26 -26.74
N MET A 586 4.44 -20.08 -26.23
CA MET A 586 3.56 -21.20 -25.84
C MET A 586 3.28 -22.12 -27.03
N GLU A 587 2.95 -21.57 -28.19
CA GLU A 587 2.72 -22.35 -29.41
C GLU A 587 3.98 -23.08 -29.87
N ALA A 588 5.16 -22.42 -29.83
CA ALA A 588 6.42 -23.04 -30.20
C ALA A 588 6.78 -24.20 -29.27
N CYS A 589 6.65 -24.02 -27.95
CA CYS A 589 6.84 -25.07 -26.94
C CYS A 589 5.92 -26.27 -27.20
N ARG A 590 4.60 -26.03 -27.36
CA ARG A 590 3.62 -27.09 -27.61
C ARG A 590 3.91 -27.85 -28.90
N ASN A 591 4.32 -27.15 -29.95
CA ASN A 591 4.64 -27.78 -31.24
C ASN A 591 5.87 -28.68 -31.11
N VAL A 592 6.93 -28.23 -30.42
CA VAL A 592 8.13 -29.06 -30.19
C VAL A 592 7.82 -30.27 -29.31
N GLU A 593 7.00 -30.10 -28.26
CA GLU A 593 6.52 -31.21 -27.44
C GLU A 593 5.74 -32.24 -28.27
N THR A 594 4.87 -31.77 -29.16
CA THR A 594 4.11 -32.63 -30.07
C THR A 594 5.03 -33.37 -31.04
N MET A 595 5.99 -32.68 -31.66
CA MET A 595 6.95 -33.28 -32.59
C MET A 595 7.77 -34.40 -31.93
N ILE A 596 8.23 -34.20 -30.69
CA ILE A 596 8.98 -35.22 -29.93
C ILE A 596 8.06 -36.37 -29.51
N GLY A 597 6.81 -36.08 -29.12
CA GLY A 597 5.82 -37.10 -28.75
C GLY A 597 5.38 -38.01 -29.90
N GLU A 598 5.39 -37.48 -31.13
CA GLU A 598 5.05 -38.22 -32.37
C GLU A 598 6.21 -39.07 -32.91
N VAL A 599 7.42 -38.95 -32.35
CA VAL A 599 8.55 -39.80 -32.75
C VAL A 599 8.19 -41.28 -32.54
N PRO A 600 8.32 -42.14 -33.57
CA PRO A 600 7.98 -43.55 -33.44
C PRO A 600 8.78 -44.22 -32.33
N ARG A 601 8.10 -45.02 -31.50
CA ARG A 601 8.73 -45.75 -30.39
C ARG A 601 9.82 -46.73 -30.83
N THR A 602 9.85 -47.10 -32.12
CA THR A 602 10.87 -47.99 -32.72
C THR A 602 12.08 -47.23 -33.24
N ALA A 603 12.02 -45.90 -33.35
CA ALA A 603 13.10 -45.08 -33.91
C ALA A 603 14.22 -44.78 -32.89
N LEU A 604 13.90 -44.92 -31.59
CA LEU A 604 14.83 -44.72 -30.48
C LEU A 604 15.10 -46.04 -29.74
N PRO A 605 16.31 -46.25 -29.19
CA PRO A 605 16.65 -47.45 -28.44
C PRO A 605 15.96 -47.52 -27.06
N CYS A 606 15.43 -46.39 -26.58
CA CYS A 606 14.72 -46.24 -25.31
C CYS A 606 13.37 -45.56 -25.53
N LYS A 607 12.47 -45.71 -24.55
CA LYS A 607 11.18 -45.01 -24.55
C LYS A 607 11.36 -43.66 -23.86
N ILE A 608 10.92 -42.58 -24.51
CA ILE A 608 10.77 -41.27 -23.85
C ILE A 608 9.53 -41.35 -22.94
N THR A 609 9.74 -41.13 -21.65
CA THR A 609 8.69 -41.20 -20.62
C THR A 609 8.02 -39.85 -20.44
N SER A 610 8.81 -38.78 -20.38
CA SER A 610 8.31 -37.41 -20.25
C SER A 610 9.27 -36.42 -20.88
N LEU A 611 8.72 -35.30 -21.32
CA LEU A 611 9.42 -34.12 -21.75
C LEU A 611 8.88 -32.94 -20.96
N GLU A 612 9.78 -32.16 -20.35
CA GLU A 612 9.40 -31.05 -19.49
C GLU A 612 10.25 -29.83 -19.84
N ILE A 613 9.63 -28.73 -20.25
CA ILE A 613 10.33 -27.46 -20.51
C ILE A 613 10.52 -26.73 -19.18
N ILE A 614 11.77 -26.39 -18.88
CA ILE A 614 12.18 -25.80 -17.59
C ILE A 614 12.66 -24.35 -17.73
N ALA A 615 12.46 -23.72 -18.89
CA ALA A 615 12.91 -22.35 -19.13
C ALA A 615 12.15 -21.34 -18.26
N PRO A 616 12.82 -20.30 -17.71
CA PRO A 616 12.16 -19.24 -16.94
C PRO A 616 11.07 -18.50 -17.73
N SER A 617 11.20 -18.45 -19.05
CA SER A 617 10.22 -17.80 -19.94
C SER A 617 8.90 -18.56 -20.02
N GLU A 618 8.92 -19.89 -19.93
CA GLU A 618 7.70 -20.73 -19.97
C GLU A 618 6.90 -20.56 -18.68
N ARG A 619 7.57 -20.54 -17.53
CA ARG A 619 6.96 -20.26 -16.22
C ARG A 619 6.75 -18.77 -15.92
N HIS A 620 6.94 -17.90 -16.92
CA HIS A 620 6.72 -16.45 -16.87
C HIS A 620 7.60 -15.65 -15.88
N THR A 621 8.70 -16.22 -15.37
CA THR A 621 9.59 -15.57 -14.37
C THR A 621 10.90 -15.02 -14.96
N ALA A 622 11.11 -15.11 -16.27
CA ALA A 622 12.24 -14.50 -16.96
C ALA A 622 12.15 -12.97 -16.90
N THR A 623 13.18 -12.27 -16.40
CA THR A 623 13.21 -10.80 -16.34
C THR A 623 12.92 -10.20 -17.71
N PHE A 624 13.64 -10.67 -18.73
CA PHE A 624 13.36 -10.46 -20.14
C PHE A 624 13.16 -11.83 -20.77
N PRO A 625 11.97 -12.14 -21.33
CA PRO A 625 11.69 -13.46 -21.87
C PRO A 625 12.42 -13.68 -23.20
N VAL A 626 12.68 -14.95 -23.51
CA VAL A 626 13.30 -15.35 -24.78
C VAL A 626 12.40 -14.92 -25.95
N ARG A 627 13.02 -14.25 -26.93
CA ARG A 627 12.37 -13.76 -28.15
C ARG A 627 12.86 -14.54 -29.38
N PRO A 628 12.07 -14.64 -30.45
CA PRO A 628 12.54 -15.18 -31.72
C PRO A 628 13.76 -14.38 -32.20
N HIS A 629 14.84 -15.05 -32.54
CA HIS A 629 16.09 -14.42 -32.93
C HIS A 629 16.27 -14.43 -34.44
N LEU A 630 16.68 -13.30 -35.03
CA LEU A 630 16.84 -13.17 -36.50
C LEU A 630 17.78 -14.23 -37.09
N ALA A 631 18.91 -14.50 -36.43
CA ALA A 631 19.87 -15.51 -36.89
C ALA A 631 19.34 -16.95 -36.87
N LEU A 632 18.18 -17.20 -36.25
CA LEU A 632 17.52 -18.51 -36.19
C LEU A 632 16.30 -18.60 -37.11
N THR A 633 16.06 -17.57 -37.93
CA THR A 633 14.98 -17.56 -38.93
C THR A 633 15.48 -18.04 -40.30
N TYR A 634 14.55 -18.52 -41.12
CA TYR A 634 14.81 -18.90 -42.51
C TYR A 634 14.50 -17.73 -43.45
N THR A 635 15.15 -17.68 -44.60
CA THR A 635 14.82 -16.72 -45.66
C THR A 635 13.41 -16.90 -46.22
N THR A 636 12.81 -18.07 -46.03
CA THR A 636 11.44 -18.40 -46.40
C THR A 636 10.42 -18.01 -45.32
N ASP A 637 10.86 -17.63 -44.12
CA ASP A 637 9.96 -17.25 -43.05
C ASP A 637 9.33 -15.89 -43.35
N ASP A 638 8.01 -15.82 -43.25
CA ASP A 638 7.31 -14.55 -43.29
C ASP A 638 7.44 -13.84 -41.94
N LEU A 639 8.44 -12.96 -41.84
CA LEU A 639 8.73 -12.18 -40.64
C LEU A 639 7.61 -11.19 -40.25
N THR A 640 6.60 -11.00 -41.11
CA THR A 640 5.42 -10.18 -40.77
C THR A 640 4.41 -10.92 -39.89
N GLN A 641 4.58 -12.25 -39.73
CA GLN A 641 3.71 -13.05 -38.87
C GLN A 641 3.84 -12.65 -37.39
N PRO A 642 2.74 -12.74 -36.61
CA PRO A 642 2.75 -12.40 -35.18
C PRO A 642 3.72 -13.27 -34.36
N ASN A 643 4.10 -14.45 -34.86
CA ASN A 643 5.07 -15.34 -34.22
C ASN A 643 6.49 -14.76 -34.15
N PHE A 644 6.81 -13.83 -35.05
CA PHE A 644 8.09 -13.13 -35.11
C PHE A 644 8.00 -11.69 -34.57
N ALA A 645 6.88 -11.34 -33.93
CA ALA A 645 6.77 -10.06 -33.24
C ALA A 645 7.92 -9.90 -32.25
N GLY A 646 8.47 -8.68 -32.12
CA GLY A 646 9.57 -8.41 -31.20
C GLY A 646 10.86 -9.18 -31.48
N LEU A 647 11.16 -9.50 -32.74
CA LEU A 647 12.39 -10.15 -33.17
C LEU A 647 13.64 -9.57 -32.48
N SER A 648 14.51 -10.46 -31.98
CA SER A 648 15.77 -10.09 -31.34
C SER A 648 16.93 -10.12 -32.33
N THR A 649 17.82 -9.14 -32.17
CA THR A 649 19.12 -9.03 -32.86
C THR A 649 20.27 -8.96 -31.85
N GLU A 650 20.02 -9.38 -30.61
CA GLU A 650 21.04 -9.40 -29.55
C GLU A 650 22.20 -10.33 -29.94
N PRO A 651 23.44 -10.04 -29.51
CA PRO A 651 24.59 -10.88 -29.86
C PRO A 651 24.52 -12.26 -29.21
N THR A 652 23.71 -12.42 -28.16
CA THR A 652 23.56 -13.66 -27.39
C THR A 652 22.19 -14.28 -27.62
N ILE A 653 22.18 -15.57 -27.99
CA ILE A 653 20.97 -16.39 -28.14
C ILE A 653 20.78 -17.20 -26.86
N GLU A 654 19.70 -16.93 -26.13
CA GLU A 654 19.34 -17.68 -24.93
C GLU A 654 18.49 -18.92 -25.31
N PRO A 655 18.96 -20.15 -25.01
CA PRO A 655 18.22 -21.37 -25.32
C PRO A 655 17.06 -21.62 -24.34
N ILE A 656 15.96 -22.16 -24.86
CA ILE A 656 14.84 -22.69 -24.08
C ILE A 656 15.21 -24.09 -23.61
N HIS A 657 15.54 -24.22 -22.32
CA HIS A 657 15.95 -25.48 -21.74
C HIS A 657 14.77 -26.43 -21.46
N GLY A 658 14.96 -27.71 -21.74
CA GLY A 658 14.03 -28.78 -21.37
C GLY A 658 14.74 -30.07 -20.94
N VAL A 659 14.01 -30.96 -20.28
CA VAL A 659 14.51 -32.22 -19.75
C VAL A 659 13.68 -33.38 -20.31
N LEU A 660 14.38 -34.38 -20.86
CA LEU A 660 13.84 -35.62 -21.37
C LEU A 660 14.11 -36.73 -20.36
N THR A 661 13.06 -37.36 -19.85
CA THR A 661 13.20 -38.55 -19.00
C THR A 661 13.02 -39.79 -19.87
N ILE A 662 13.96 -40.73 -19.76
CA ILE A 662 13.97 -41.97 -20.54
C ILE A 662 13.70 -43.17 -19.63
N ASP A 663 13.01 -44.17 -20.18
CA ASP A 663 12.90 -45.52 -19.62
C ASP A 663 13.79 -46.47 -20.45
N ASP A 664 14.75 -47.08 -19.77
CA ASP A 664 15.82 -47.87 -20.33
C ASP A 664 15.61 -49.38 -20.16
N LYS A 665 14.51 -49.82 -19.54
CA LYS A 665 14.25 -51.24 -19.21
C LYS A 665 15.42 -51.88 -18.44
N ASN A 666 16.08 -51.14 -17.53
CA ASN A 666 17.23 -51.59 -16.72
C ASN A 666 18.47 -52.00 -17.54
N LYS A 667 18.68 -51.41 -18.72
CA LYS A 667 19.83 -51.71 -19.58
C LYS A 667 20.98 -50.71 -19.46
N ILE A 668 20.84 -49.69 -18.61
CA ILE A 668 21.88 -48.69 -18.41
C ILE A 668 23.09 -49.29 -17.67
N PRO A 669 24.32 -49.06 -18.18
CA PRO A 669 25.57 -49.49 -17.56
C PRO A 669 25.85 -48.89 -16.18
N ASP A 670 26.74 -49.54 -15.45
CA ASP A 670 27.14 -49.16 -14.08
C ASP A 670 28.31 -48.16 -14.00
N THR A 671 28.77 -47.61 -15.13
CA THR A 671 29.84 -46.59 -15.17
C THR A 671 29.33 -45.26 -15.70
N ILE A 672 29.89 -44.16 -15.18
CA ILE A 672 29.47 -42.80 -15.54
C ILE A 672 29.77 -42.50 -17.01
N GLU A 673 30.92 -42.94 -17.51
CA GLU A 673 31.36 -42.73 -18.89
C GLU A 673 30.44 -43.45 -19.87
N ALA A 674 30.00 -44.66 -19.52
CA ALA A 674 29.08 -45.43 -20.35
C ALA A 674 27.66 -44.83 -20.34
N ILE A 675 27.20 -44.28 -19.21
CA ILE A 675 25.97 -43.49 -19.15
C ILE A 675 26.05 -42.28 -20.06
N ALA A 676 27.15 -41.52 -20.00
CA ALA A 676 27.36 -40.35 -20.85
C ALA A 676 27.38 -40.73 -22.33
N ALA A 677 28.06 -41.82 -22.70
CA ALA A 677 28.09 -42.31 -24.08
C ALA A 677 26.70 -42.72 -24.59
N ILE A 678 25.89 -43.40 -23.76
CA ILE A 678 24.51 -43.77 -24.11
C ILE A 678 23.62 -42.55 -24.27
N LYS A 679 23.71 -41.58 -23.35
CA LYS A 679 22.97 -40.31 -23.49
C LYS A 679 23.36 -39.61 -24.80
N GLY A 680 24.65 -39.52 -25.12
CA GLY A 680 25.12 -38.95 -26.38
C GLY A 680 24.59 -39.69 -27.61
N ALA A 681 24.57 -41.03 -27.58
CA ALA A 681 24.01 -41.84 -28.65
C ALA A 681 22.50 -41.62 -28.84
N ILE A 682 21.74 -41.52 -27.74
CA ILE A 682 20.31 -41.20 -27.78
C ILE A 682 20.09 -39.79 -28.33
N CYS A 683 20.88 -38.80 -27.91
CA CYS A 683 20.83 -37.44 -28.44
C CYS A 683 21.07 -37.41 -29.96
N ALA A 684 22.10 -38.10 -30.43
CA ALA A 684 22.42 -38.17 -31.86
C ALA A 684 21.30 -38.85 -32.66
N GLN A 685 20.76 -39.96 -32.16
CA GLN A 685 19.65 -40.67 -32.81
C GLN A 685 18.38 -39.83 -32.83
N LEU A 686 18.04 -39.15 -31.73
CA LEU A 686 16.88 -38.25 -31.67
C LEU A 686 17.02 -37.09 -32.66
N SER A 687 18.19 -36.44 -32.70
CA SER A 687 18.47 -35.36 -33.66
C SER A 687 18.29 -35.83 -35.10
N LYS A 688 18.83 -37.01 -35.44
CA LYS A 688 18.73 -37.62 -36.78
C LYS A 688 17.29 -37.91 -37.15
N VAL A 689 16.52 -38.56 -36.27
CA VAL A 689 15.11 -38.90 -36.54
C VAL A 689 14.27 -37.63 -36.72
N LEU A 690 14.45 -36.63 -35.87
CA LEU A 690 13.71 -35.37 -36.01
C LEU A 690 14.04 -34.66 -37.33
N HIS A 691 15.31 -34.67 -37.76
CA HIS A 691 15.72 -34.13 -39.06
C HIS A 691 15.12 -34.92 -40.24
N GLU A 692 15.03 -36.25 -40.15
CA GLU A 692 14.42 -37.08 -41.20
C GLU A 692 12.90 -36.84 -41.34
N TYR A 693 12.21 -36.62 -40.23
CA TYR A 693 10.74 -36.44 -40.21
C TYR A 693 10.31 -35.01 -40.54
N TYR A 694 11.03 -34.01 -40.06
CA TYR A 694 10.63 -32.59 -40.08
C TYR A 694 11.68 -31.64 -40.70
N GLY A 695 12.83 -32.16 -41.15
CA GLY A 695 13.90 -31.39 -41.78
C GLY A 695 13.68 -31.12 -43.27
N ASP A 696 14.54 -30.27 -43.82
CA ASP A 696 14.36 -29.61 -45.12
C ASP A 696 14.86 -30.43 -46.34
N ASP A 697 15.41 -31.62 -46.14
CA ASP A 697 16.17 -32.36 -47.18
C ASP A 697 15.31 -33.02 -48.27
N LYS A 698 14.01 -32.76 -48.33
CA LYS A 698 13.11 -33.34 -49.37
C LYS A 698 13.31 -32.79 -50.79
N ARG A 699 14.35 -32.00 -51.07
CA ARG A 699 14.69 -31.59 -52.45
C ARG A 699 15.72 -32.46 -53.16
N HIS A 700 16.42 -33.40 -52.51
CA HIS A 700 17.36 -34.30 -53.21
C HIS A 700 17.39 -35.73 -52.66
N SER A 701 16.30 -36.49 -52.80
CA SER A 701 16.41 -37.95 -52.96
C SER A 701 15.23 -38.49 -53.77
N GLY A 702 15.38 -38.44 -55.09
CA GLY A 702 14.60 -39.31 -55.97
C GLY A 702 14.86 -40.77 -55.63
N ALA A 703 13.82 -41.59 -55.78
CA ALA A 703 13.77 -43.04 -55.61
C ALA A 703 13.66 -43.56 -54.16
N ARG A 704 12.41 -43.78 -53.71
CA ARG A 704 11.97 -45.10 -53.24
C ARG A 704 10.45 -45.29 -53.27
N SER A 705 10.03 -46.11 -54.22
CA SER A 705 8.95 -47.11 -54.18
C SER A 705 7.54 -46.69 -53.73
N LYS A 706 6.70 -46.28 -54.68
CA LYS A 706 5.23 -46.36 -54.56
C LYS A 706 4.77 -47.81 -54.79
N LYS A 707 4.13 -48.43 -53.79
CA LYS A 707 3.14 -49.51 -54.05
C LYS A 707 1.77 -48.86 -54.27
N PRO A 708 0.95 -49.32 -55.23
CA PRO A 708 -0.33 -48.71 -55.52
C PRO A 708 -1.40 -49.28 -54.57
N VAL A 709 -2.10 -48.40 -53.85
CA VAL A 709 -3.40 -48.73 -53.26
C VAL A 709 -4.48 -48.12 -54.14
N LYS A 710 -5.49 -48.93 -54.43
CA LYS A 710 -6.59 -48.69 -55.37
C LYS A 710 -7.36 -47.42 -55.03
N ARG A 711 -7.72 -46.67 -56.08
CA ARG A 711 -8.67 -45.56 -56.06
C ARG A 711 -10.07 -46.14 -56.07
N ASP A 712 -10.86 -45.87 -55.04
CA ASP A 712 -12.30 -45.75 -55.19
C ASP A 712 -12.63 -44.26 -55.30
N VAL A 713 -13.39 -43.96 -56.35
CA VAL A 713 -13.79 -42.63 -56.78
C VAL A 713 -15.14 -42.35 -56.17
N GLU A 714 -15.27 -41.30 -55.37
CA GLU A 714 -16.51 -40.53 -55.28
C GLU A 714 -16.19 -39.07 -54.90
N ASN A 715 -16.55 -38.18 -55.82
CA ASN A 715 -16.45 -36.73 -55.71
C ASN A 715 -17.52 -36.20 -54.75
N GLN A 716 -17.18 -35.24 -53.89
CA GLN A 716 -17.80 -33.91 -53.93
C GLN A 716 -17.12 -32.86 -53.01
N GLN A 717 -16.76 -31.76 -53.67
CA GLN A 717 -16.72 -30.35 -53.24
C GLN A 717 -15.52 -29.84 -52.41
N LYS A 718 -14.79 -28.94 -53.08
CA LYS A 718 -13.60 -28.18 -52.69
C LYS A 718 -13.99 -26.96 -51.84
N GLU A 719 -13.36 -26.84 -50.68
CA GLU A 719 -12.95 -25.54 -50.12
C GLU A 719 -11.46 -25.32 -50.46
N PRO A 720 -10.97 -24.07 -50.60
CA PRO A 720 -9.57 -23.82 -50.89
C PRO A 720 -8.74 -24.11 -49.62
N GLN A 721 -8.36 -25.38 -49.43
CA GLN A 721 -7.37 -25.76 -48.44
C GLN A 721 -6.02 -25.19 -48.89
N CYS A 722 -5.61 -24.11 -48.23
CA CYS A 722 -4.22 -23.68 -48.21
C CYS A 722 -3.41 -24.88 -47.70
N GLU A 723 -2.59 -25.49 -48.57
CA GLU A 723 -1.72 -26.61 -48.21
C GLU A 723 -0.83 -26.17 -47.04
N LEU A 724 -1.13 -26.63 -45.82
CA LEU A 724 -0.26 -26.43 -44.66
C LEU A 724 1.07 -27.12 -44.94
N GLN A 725 2.09 -26.34 -45.28
CA GLN A 725 3.49 -26.80 -45.28
C GLN A 725 3.82 -27.30 -43.87
N GLY A 726 4.37 -28.52 -43.77
CA GLY A 726 4.75 -29.13 -42.50
C GLY A 726 5.77 -28.29 -41.72
N PRO A 727 5.90 -28.48 -40.40
CA PRO A 727 6.83 -27.69 -39.59
C PRO A 727 8.28 -27.95 -40.00
N HIS A 728 8.97 -26.91 -40.46
CA HIS A 728 10.40 -26.96 -40.81
C HIS A 728 11.25 -26.77 -39.54
N ILE A 729 12.16 -27.71 -39.26
CA ILE A 729 13.09 -27.64 -38.13
C ILE A 729 14.54 -27.88 -38.56
N ARG A 730 15.48 -27.33 -37.79
CA ARG A 730 16.90 -27.73 -37.81
C ARG A 730 17.26 -28.36 -36.49
N THR A 731 17.97 -29.46 -36.52
CA THR A 731 18.45 -30.12 -35.31
C THR A 731 19.96 -30.20 -35.29
N SER A 732 20.54 -30.12 -34.10
CA SER A 732 21.94 -30.43 -33.86
C SER A 732 22.07 -31.12 -32.51
N CYS A 733 23.17 -31.83 -32.27
CA CYS A 733 23.37 -32.54 -31.02
C CYS A 733 24.79 -32.39 -30.49
N THR A 734 24.91 -32.48 -29.18
CA THR A 734 26.16 -32.61 -28.43
C THR A 734 26.15 -33.96 -27.70
N SER A 735 27.25 -34.29 -27.01
CA SER A 735 27.30 -35.47 -26.14
C SER A 735 26.28 -35.46 -25.00
N HIS A 736 25.71 -34.30 -24.66
CA HIS A 736 24.84 -34.13 -23.48
C HIS A 736 23.45 -33.55 -23.79
N SER A 737 23.23 -33.00 -24.98
CA SER A 737 21.97 -32.32 -25.31
C SER A 737 21.62 -32.37 -26.80
N VAL A 738 20.34 -32.23 -27.10
CA VAL A 738 19.80 -32.04 -28.46
C VAL A 738 19.27 -30.63 -28.58
N ASP A 739 19.72 -29.92 -29.60
CA ASP A 739 19.32 -28.57 -29.94
C ASP A 739 18.34 -28.61 -31.12
N ILE A 740 17.18 -27.97 -30.98
CA ILE A 740 16.15 -27.85 -32.00
C ILE A 740 15.90 -26.36 -32.27
N ILE A 741 16.05 -25.94 -33.52
CA ILE A 741 15.74 -24.59 -33.96
C ILE A 741 14.38 -24.61 -34.65
N TYR A 742 13.43 -23.84 -34.11
CA TYR A 742 12.07 -23.74 -34.61
C TYR A 742 11.49 -22.34 -34.41
N LYS A 743 10.95 -21.74 -35.48
CA LYS A 743 10.32 -20.40 -35.48
C LYS A 743 11.19 -19.33 -34.80
N GLY A 744 12.49 -19.30 -35.07
CA GLY A 744 13.43 -18.34 -34.47
C GLY A 744 13.82 -18.62 -33.01
N TYR A 745 13.32 -19.70 -32.40
CA TYR A 745 13.71 -20.12 -31.05
C TYR A 745 14.71 -21.28 -31.10
N LEU A 746 15.64 -21.31 -30.13
CA LEU A 746 16.56 -22.42 -29.90
C LEU A 746 16.09 -23.19 -28.67
N PHE A 747 15.69 -24.45 -28.83
CA PHE A 747 15.36 -25.36 -27.75
C PHE A 747 16.56 -26.27 -27.47
N ARG A 748 16.91 -26.47 -26.19
CA ARG A 748 17.99 -27.36 -25.77
C ARG A 748 17.48 -28.38 -24.76
N PHE A 749 17.46 -29.65 -25.17
CA PHE A 749 16.95 -30.75 -24.37
C PHE A 749 18.07 -31.61 -23.78
N TYR A 750 18.00 -31.87 -22.48
CA TYR A 750 18.95 -32.73 -21.75
C TYR A 750 18.30 -34.05 -21.36
N ILE A 751 19.06 -35.14 -21.43
CA ILE A 751 18.57 -36.47 -21.01
C ILE A 751 18.84 -36.69 -19.52
N ALA A 752 17.78 -36.89 -18.75
CA ALA A 752 17.82 -37.19 -17.32
C ALA A 752 17.64 -38.69 -17.06
N HIS A 753 18.51 -39.25 -16.21
CA HIS A 753 18.38 -40.62 -15.73
C HIS A 753 18.92 -40.75 -14.30
N TYR A 754 18.09 -41.19 -13.35
CA TYR A 754 18.40 -41.11 -11.91
C TYR A 754 19.52 -42.07 -11.45
N ARG A 755 19.84 -43.11 -12.25
CA ARG A 755 20.99 -44.00 -11.98
C ARG A 755 22.31 -43.24 -11.93
N GLU A 756 22.47 -42.18 -12.73
CA GLU A 756 23.67 -41.34 -12.72
C GLU A 756 23.88 -40.67 -11.35
N VAL A 757 22.81 -40.14 -10.74
CA VAL A 757 22.84 -39.54 -9.40
C VAL A 757 23.20 -40.62 -8.37
N SER A 758 22.58 -41.80 -8.49
CA SER A 758 22.80 -42.92 -7.57
C SER A 758 24.24 -43.45 -7.63
N LEU A 759 24.83 -43.55 -8.83
CA LEU A 759 26.23 -43.96 -9.02
C LEU A 759 27.22 -42.90 -8.53
N LEU A 760 26.95 -41.61 -8.77
CA LEU A 760 27.79 -40.54 -8.24
C LEU A 760 27.81 -40.53 -6.70
N ARG A 761 26.65 -40.78 -6.06
CA ARG A 761 26.59 -40.96 -4.60
C ARG A 761 27.35 -42.20 -4.13
N ALA A 762 27.23 -43.32 -4.84
CA ALA A 762 27.98 -44.55 -4.53
C ALA A 762 29.50 -44.36 -4.65
N LEU A 763 29.94 -43.49 -5.56
CA LEU A 763 31.34 -43.11 -5.78
C LEU A 763 31.81 -41.97 -4.85
N GLN A 764 31.03 -41.59 -3.84
CA GLN A 764 31.34 -40.51 -2.90
C GLN A 764 31.52 -39.12 -3.56
N ARG A 765 30.97 -38.92 -4.77
CA ARG A 765 30.97 -37.65 -5.51
C ARG A 765 29.65 -36.90 -5.28
N GLU A 766 29.38 -36.57 -4.02
CA GLU A 766 28.09 -36.00 -3.61
C GLU A 766 27.79 -34.64 -4.23
N SER A 767 28.80 -33.78 -4.40
CA SER A 767 28.65 -32.45 -4.99
C SER A 767 28.13 -32.50 -6.44
N GLU A 768 28.66 -33.43 -7.23
CA GLU A 768 28.24 -33.66 -8.60
C GLU A 768 26.85 -34.30 -8.68
N ALA A 769 26.59 -35.28 -7.80
CA ALA A 769 25.27 -35.89 -7.69
C ALA A 769 24.20 -34.83 -7.39
N ALA A 770 24.45 -33.95 -6.41
CA ALA A 770 23.56 -32.87 -6.04
C ALA A 770 23.38 -31.86 -7.18
N MET A 771 24.44 -31.55 -7.93
CA MET A 771 24.34 -30.65 -9.08
C MET A 771 23.42 -31.21 -10.18
N ILE A 772 23.59 -32.48 -10.54
CA ILE A 772 22.76 -33.14 -11.56
C ILE A 772 21.32 -33.27 -11.09
N GLU A 773 21.13 -33.69 -9.83
CA GLU A 773 19.80 -33.80 -9.23
C GLU A 773 19.06 -32.46 -9.25
N ARG A 774 19.75 -31.37 -8.89
CA ARG A 774 19.20 -30.01 -8.96
C ARG A 774 18.83 -29.58 -10.38
N LYS A 775 19.76 -29.73 -11.34
CA LYS A 775 19.57 -29.25 -12.71
C LYS A 775 18.53 -30.05 -13.50
N LEU A 776 18.45 -31.36 -13.29
CA LEU A 776 17.63 -32.25 -14.12
C LEU A 776 16.33 -32.72 -13.45
N PHE A 777 16.25 -32.76 -12.12
CA PHE A 777 15.08 -33.29 -11.41
C PHE A 777 14.35 -32.20 -10.61
N TRP A 778 15.05 -31.47 -9.73
CA TRP A 778 14.42 -30.40 -8.94
C TRP A 778 13.95 -29.23 -9.81
N SER A 779 14.70 -28.89 -10.87
CA SER A 779 14.31 -27.82 -11.80
C SER A 779 12.99 -28.12 -12.53
N VAL A 780 12.71 -29.40 -12.82
CA VAL A 780 11.44 -29.83 -13.42
C VAL A 780 10.28 -29.62 -12.45
N GLN A 781 10.43 -30.04 -11.19
CA GLN A 781 9.40 -29.85 -10.17
C GLN A 781 9.17 -28.36 -9.90
N HIS A 782 10.25 -27.59 -9.77
CA HIS A 782 10.21 -26.14 -9.59
C HIS A 782 9.43 -25.45 -10.72
N ALA A 783 9.75 -25.75 -11.98
CA ALA A 783 9.03 -25.17 -13.13
C ALA A 783 7.52 -25.47 -13.08
N LYS A 784 7.13 -26.72 -12.78
CA LYS A 784 5.72 -27.12 -12.66
C LYS A 784 4.98 -26.38 -11.54
N PHE A 785 5.59 -26.27 -10.36
CA PHE A 785 4.97 -25.58 -9.23
C PHE A 785 4.81 -24.09 -9.52
N LEU A 786 5.84 -23.44 -10.04
CA LEU A 786 5.77 -22.01 -10.33
C LEU A 786 4.82 -21.67 -11.47
N ARG A 787 4.70 -22.52 -12.49
CA ARG A 787 3.69 -22.34 -13.53
C ARG A 787 2.28 -22.39 -12.95
N THR A 788 2.03 -23.29 -11.99
CA THR A 788 0.76 -23.36 -11.27
C THR A 788 0.48 -22.06 -10.49
N ILE A 789 1.48 -21.51 -9.81
CA ILE A 789 1.36 -20.24 -9.07
C ILE A 789 1.13 -19.07 -10.03
N ALA A 790 1.89 -18.98 -11.12
CA ALA A 790 1.74 -17.95 -12.15
C ALA A 790 0.36 -17.98 -12.81
N PHE A 791 -0.23 -19.16 -13.00
CA PHE A 791 -1.58 -19.31 -13.52
C PHE A 791 -2.64 -18.86 -12.50
N GLY A 792 -2.45 -19.18 -11.21
CA GLY A 792 -3.34 -18.75 -10.13
C GLY A 792 -3.27 -17.24 -9.84
N HIS A 793 -2.09 -16.64 -9.99
CA HIS A 793 -1.81 -15.24 -9.65
C HIS A 793 -1.10 -14.53 -10.81
N HIS A 794 -1.82 -13.71 -11.57
CA HIS A 794 -1.26 -13.02 -12.74
C HIS A 794 -0.27 -11.90 -12.36
N SER A 795 -0.26 -11.48 -11.10
CA SER A 795 0.64 -10.47 -10.57
C SER A 795 1.99 -11.06 -10.15
N TYR A 796 2.04 -12.37 -9.84
CA TYR A 796 3.26 -13.07 -9.41
C TYR A 796 4.38 -12.99 -10.45
N PRO A 797 4.17 -13.31 -11.75
CA PRO A 797 5.20 -13.21 -12.78
C PRO A 797 5.89 -11.84 -12.81
N MET A 798 5.11 -10.77 -12.79
CA MET A 798 5.65 -9.41 -12.84
C MET A 798 6.39 -9.03 -11.55
N ALA A 799 5.88 -9.46 -10.38
CA ALA A 799 6.56 -9.24 -9.11
C ALA A 799 7.94 -9.90 -9.09
N VAL A 800 8.04 -11.16 -9.53
CA VAL A 800 9.32 -11.89 -9.63
C VAL A 800 10.30 -11.21 -10.58
N ARG A 801 9.83 -10.83 -11.77
CA ARG A 801 10.65 -10.15 -12.77
C ARG A 801 11.19 -8.83 -12.24
N LEU A 802 10.36 -8.06 -11.53
CA LEU A 802 10.77 -6.83 -10.87
C LEU A 802 11.81 -7.09 -9.78
N SER A 803 11.58 -8.11 -8.93
CA SER A 803 12.53 -8.52 -7.88
C SER A 803 13.89 -8.93 -8.43
N LYS A 804 13.92 -9.74 -9.51
CA LYS A 804 15.16 -10.13 -10.18
C LYS A 804 15.87 -8.94 -10.80
N ARG A 805 15.14 -8.03 -11.45
CA ARG A 805 15.71 -6.79 -12.02
C ARG A 805 16.29 -5.89 -10.92
N TRP A 806 15.61 -5.78 -9.79
CA TRP A 806 16.09 -5.02 -8.64
C TRP A 806 17.38 -5.63 -8.06
N LEU A 807 17.42 -6.95 -7.84
CA LEU A 807 18.63 -7.65 -7.37
C LEU A 807 19.79 -7.54 -8.36
N SER A 808 19.51 -7.61 -9.66
CA SER A 808 20.49 -7.41 -10.71
C SER A 808 21.06 -5.99 -10.71
N ALA A 809 20.21 -4.96 -10.52
CA ALA A 809 20.65 -3.58 -10.40
C ALA A 809 21.53 -3.35 -9.15
N MET A 810 21.38 -4.18 -8.12
CA MET A 810 22.23 -4.19 -6.92
C MET A 810 23.45 -5.13 -7.03
N LEU A 811 23.67 -5.75 -8.19
CA LEU A 811 24.74 -6.74 -8.45
C LEU A 811 24.69 -7.99 -7.53
N LEU A 812 23.51 -8.32 -7.00
CA LEU A 812 23.32 -9.46 -6.09
C LEU A 812 22.95 -10.77 -6.81
N LEU A 813 22.43 -10.67 -8.04
CA LEU A 813 21.97 -11.83 -8.81
C LEU A 813 23.14 -12.74 -9.29
N GLU A 814 24.39 -12.29 -9.16
CA GLU A 814 25.58 -13.13 -9.38
C GLU A 814 25.80 -14.14 -8.24
N PHE A 815 25.33 -13.82 -7.03
CA PHE A 815 25.51 -14.63 -5.83
C PHE A 815 24.24 -15.40 -5.43
N VAL A 816 23.07 -14.95 -5.91
CA VAL A 816 21.76 -15.54 -5.60
C VAL A 816 21.21 -16.23 -6.83
N LEU A 817 20.83 -17.51 -6.67
CA LEU A 817 20.18 -18.27 -7.74
C LEU A 817 18.83 -17.66 -8.11
N PRO A 818 18.49 -17.52 -9.40
CA PRO A 818 17.20 -17.00 -9.84
C PRO A 818 16.01 -17.77 -9.23
N GLU A 819 16.12 -19.08 -9.08
CA GLU A 819 15.09 -19.94 -8.47
C GLU A 819 14.84 -19.58 -6.99
N ALA A 820 15.87 -19.16 -6.26
CA ALA A 820 15.71 -18.73 -4.87
C ALA A 820 14.83 -17.46 -4.80
N VAL A 821 15.05 -16.50 -5.70
CA VAL A 821 14.23 -15.29 -5.80
C VAL A 821 12.78 -15.64 -6.15
N GLU A 822 12.58 -16.58 -7.08
CA GLU A 822 11.26 -17.04 -7.48
C GLU A 822 10.48 -17.67 -6.31
N LEU A 823 11.16 -18.49 -5.50
CA LEU A 823 10.57 -19.14 -4.32
C LEU A 823 10.29 -18.15 -3.17
N LEU A 824 11.17 -17.18 -2.94
CA LEU A 824 10.95 -16.14 -1.93
C LEU A 824 9.71 -15.30 -2.27
N VAL A 825 9.56 -14.88 -3.53
CA VAL A 825 8.34 -14.18 -3.95
C VAL A 825 7.13 -15.11 -3.91
N ALA A 826 7.29 -16.40 -4.27
CA ALA A 826 6.19 -17.36 -4.26
C ALA A 826 5.61 -17.55 -2.85
N HIS A 827 6.45 -17.51 -1.82
CA HIS A 827 6.03 -17.61 -0.43
C HIS A 827 4.92 -16.59 -0.07
N ALA A 828 5.08 -15.34 -0.51
CA ALA A 828 4.09 -14.28 -0.28
C ALA A 828 2.72 -14.56 -0.94
N TYR A 829 2.71 -15.31 -2.03
CA TYR A 829 1.50 -15.68 -2.78
C TYR A 829 0.81 -16.94 -2.24
N LEU A 830 1.47 -17.70 -1.37
CA LEU A 830 0.89 -18.90 -0.72
C LEU A 830 0.18 -18.58 0.61
N GLY A 831 0.26 -17.32 1.07
CA GLY A 831 -0.39 -16.86 2.30
C GLY A 831 -1.91 -16.74 2.19
N SER A 832 -2.56 -16.45 3.33
CA SER A 832 -4.02 -16.29 3.42
C SER A 832 -4.56 -15.08 2.61
N ASN A 833 -3.74 -14.04 2.47
CA ASN A 833 -4.04 -12.84 1.69
C ASN A 833 -2.94 -12.60 0.63
N PRO A 834 -3.00 -13.30 -0.52
CA PRO A 834 -1.98 -13.15 -1.55
C PRO A 834 -2.02 -11.75 -2.18
N PRO A 835 -0.86 -11.17 -2.55
CA PRO A 835 -0.81 -9.89 -3.24
C PRO A 835 -1.60 -9.92 -4.55
N LYS A 836 -2.43 -8.90 -4.79
CA LYS A 836 -3.23 -8.79 -6.03
C LYS A 836 -2.56 -7.92 -7.11
N THR A 837 -1.45 -7.26 -6.76
CA THR A 837 -0.67 -6.40 -7.65
C THR A 837 0.81 -6.76 -7.56
N PHE A 838 1.53 -6.52 -8.65
CA PHE A 838 2.96 -6.83 -8.73
C PHE A 838 3.81 -5.97 -7.77
N VAL A 839 3.36 -4.74 -7.51
CA VAL A 839 3.99 -3.83 -6.54
C VAL A 839 3.84 -4.39 -5.13
N GLY A 840 2.64 -4.88 -4.77
CA GLY A 840 2.41 -5.56 -3.50
C GLY A 840 3.32 -6.79 -3.34
N GLY A 841 3.39 -7.64 -4.37
CA GLY A 841 4.26 -8.82 -4.36
C GLY A 841 5.76 -8.49 -4.26
N PHE A 842 6.20 -7.41 -4.90
CA PHE A 842 7.57 -6.92 -4.79
C PHE A 842 7.90 -6.42 -3.37
N PHE A 843 6.98 -5.68 -2.72
CA PHE A 843 7.20 -5.22 -1.36
C PHE A 843 7.16 -6.35 -0.32
N SER A 844 6.36 -7.39 -0.52
CA SER A 844 6.35 -8.57 0.35
C SER A 844 7.72 -9.25 0.40
N LEU A 845 8.49 -9.26 -0.70
CA LEU A 845 9.87 -9.76 -0.68
C LEU A 845 10.78 -8.93 0.23
N SER A 846 10.60 -7.61 0.22
CA SER A 846 11.43 -6.70 1.02
C SER A 846 11.16 -6.77 2.52
N SER A 847 9.95 -7.21 2.91
CA SER A 847 9.58 -7.36 4.32
C SER A 847 10.05 -8.70 4.92
N ASP A 848 9.97 -9.78 4.15
CA ASP A 848 10.38 -11.10 4.63
C ASP A 848 11.91 -11.24 4.76
N ASN A 849 12.68 -10.40 4.06
CA ASN A 849 14.15 -10.38 4.12
C ASN A 849 14.73 -9.80 5.43
N CYS A 850 13.91 -9.42 6.42
CA CYS A 850 14.38 -9.20 7.79
C CYS A 850 14.51 -10.50 8.61
N HIS A 851 14.26 -11.67 8.00
CA HIS A 851 14.20 -12.97 8.68
C HIS A 851 15.29 -13.99 8.30
N SER A 852 16.40 -13.55 7.69
CA SER A 852 17.59 -14.41 7.53
C SER A 852 18.81 -13.81 8.20
#